data_AF-A0A1Y3WSB2-F1
#
_entry.id   AF-A0A1Y3WSB2-F1
#
_cell.length_a   1.000
_cell.length_b   1.000
_cell.length_c   1.000
_cell.angle_alpha   90.00
_cell.angle_beta   90.00
_cell.angle_gamma   90.00
#
_symmetry.space_group_name_H-M   'P 1'
#
loop_
_entity.id
_entity.type
_entity.pdbx_description
1 polymer ?
#
loop_
_entity_poly.entity_id
_entity_poly.type
_entity_poly.pdbx_seq_one_letter_code
_entity_poly.pdbx_strand_id
1 'polypeptide(L)'
;MKMNTLLMIPLLLLGANSCSSADETTPGPTTPSPDTYVPGSTAGIDGDIRIEIASGEASEFQSGENIEKSWDGDMSTLYHSPWSGPANFPVTLEYRFENPENVDYIVYKSRQDAENGLFGEFELFVATEAEPEFVKLGDYDFQMSSTPSTILFDRRIEGATAFKFSVKSGGNDFVSCAEMEFYRYGDNNLTAYNEIFADETLSELRSDVTREQIEKMDNEFFRTIALALLDGTYETEFRVQEYEAYPTLKETAKILKTSNYNPFENPTGIYFPSGSDVVVIVGDTYGESLALRIHNFSNDSDDTFALRTGINKLSVRSNGLGYISYYTTNWKNAKPVKIHIASGKVNGYFDLAKHTSADWKRLIDGAVSTYFDLKGKSVNLAFTTEDLRTYCSDGYELMQVYDELVTMEHEIMGLVKYNLRPKNHMFGRTVASGYFADGVGVGIDKNSMKQAVDVSLIRNYIWGPAHEFGHVNQIRPGLKWLGTTEVTNNVYSALVSYHYTGTISLETENCQIDTNGNRELGGRMNCYLTYGVAHGEPWMFQFGQDKMTGYAETGGDHIVKLCPLWQLMLYYRLSNGASWQKPDWYADVAQIVRETDDANFTNGQHQLNFMRNTMDVIHEDLTDFFITAGLLKPIDKTFDDYGVGTITITEEDVAELIDYAKKYPKPASPVIYYISSQSLPAYVKQLPVEGTYGNGITDNGNGTFTVSHNIWKNVTVFETYRGETLDRVTMVGTDSPDRSSTLVRYPAGSTRIEAVAWDGKRTLVYGTR
;
A
#
# COMPACT_ATOMS: atom_id res chain seq x y z
N MET A 1 10.65 22.96 23.92
CA MET A 1 11.86 23.79 24.16
C MET A 1 13.00 23.12 23.39
N LYS A 2 13.59 23.84 22.43
CA LYS A 2 14.53 23.34 21.41
C LYS A 2 15.81 22.74 22.01
N MET A 3 16.36 21.69 21.39
CA MET A 3 17.73 21.72 20.81
C MET A 3 18.01 20.50 19.92
N ASN A 4 18.22 20.80 18.63
CA ASN A 4 18.84 19.94 17.61
C ASN A 4 20.30 19.65 17.95
N THR A 5 20.81 18.47 17.58
CA THR A 5 22.19 18.36 17.06
C THR A 5 22.25 17.28 15.98
N LEU A 6 22.30 17.72 14.72
CA LEU A 6 22.69 16.95 13.55
C LEU A 6 24.18 17.24 13.30
N LEU A 7 25.02 16.21 13.11
CA LEU A 7 26.44 16.38 12.80
C LEU A 7 26.66 16.18 11.29
N MET A 8 26.96 17.27 10.58
CA MET A 8 27.53 17.27 9.22
C MET A 8 29.06 17.33 9.30
N ILE A 9 29.73 16.65 8.36
CA ILE A 9 31.19 16.73 8.11
C ILE A 9 31.44 17.72 6.95
N PRO A 10 32.50 18.57 7.00
CA PRO A 10 32.63 19.73 6.12
C PRO A 10 33.36 19.42 4.81
N LEU A 11 32.97 20.10 3.73
CA LEU A 11 33.82 20.30 2.55
C LEU A 11 33.79 21.79 2.14
N LEU A 12 34.98 22.34 1.90
CA LEU A 12 35.31 23.76 1.77
C LEU A 12 34.51 24.53 0.69
N LEU A 13 34.08 25.75 1.04
CA LEU A 13 33.66 26.81 0.13
C LEU A 13 34.84 27.53 -0.52
N LEU A 14 34.69 27.88 -1.80
CA LEU A 14 35.28 29.08 -2.41
C LEU A 14 34.28 29.66 -3.42
N GLY A 15 33.98 30.96 -3.26
CA GLY A 15 33.55 31.83 -4.36
C GLY A 15 32.07 32.17 -4.44
N ALA A 16 31.71 33.35 -3.96
CA ALA A 16 30.40 33.97 -4.11
C ALA A 16 30.07 34.38 -5.55
N ASN A 17 28.80 34.26 -5.95
CA ASN A 17 28.05 35.35 -6.58
C ASN A 17 26.53 35.07 -6.55
N SER A 18 25.80 36.09 -6.13
CA SER A 18 24.34 36.21 -6.15
C SER A 18 23.78 36.19 -7.57
N CYS A 19 22.62 35.52 -7.79
CA CYS A 19 21.51 36.05 -8.60
C CYS A 19 20.26 35.16 -8.57
N SER A 20 19.11 35.83 -8.41
CA SER A 20 17.73 35.57 -8.87
C SER A 20 17.11 34.16 -8.82
N SER A 21 15.89 34.15 -8.26
CA SER A 21 14.78 33.23 -8.52
C SER A 21 14.83 32.56 -9.90
N ALA A 22 14.96 31.24 -9.91
CA ALA A 22 14.77 30.43 -11.10
C ALA A 22 13.29 30.04 -11.19
N ASP A 23 12.59 30.64 -12.16
CA ASP A 23 11.40 30.04 -12.75
C ASP A 23 11.76 28.63 -13.26
N GLU A 24 10.95 27.63 -12.92
CA GLU A 24 10.96 26.33 -13.57
C GLU A 24 10.56 26.51 -15.04
N THR A 25 11.56 26.71 -15.88
CA THR A 25 11.39 26.56 -17.32
C THR A 25 11.28 25.07 -17.63
N THR A 26 10.05 24.67 -17.94
CA THR A 26 9.73 23.41 -18.63
C THR A 26 10.79 23.11 -19.70
N PRO A 27 11.33 21.88 -19.77
CA PRO A 27 12.13 21.47 -20.93
C PRO A 27 11.24 21.64 -22.16
N GLY A 28 11.68 22.49 -23.10
CA GLY A 28 10.90 22.81 -24.28
C GLY A 28 10.51 21.54 -25.05
N PRO A 29 9.32 21.50 -25.68
CA PRO A 29 8.91 20.36 -26.47
C PRO A 29 9.91 20.19 -27.60
N THR A 30 10.54 19.01 -27.70
CA THR A 30 10.89 18.50 -29.02
C THR A 30 9.59 18.53 -29.82
N THR A 31 9.62 19.26 -30.94
CA THR A 31 8.46 19.48 -31.80
C THR A 31 7.86 18.10 -32.10
N PRO A 32 6.57 17.83 -31.78
CA PRO A 32 5.97 16.57 -32.18
C PRO A 32 6.06 16.46 -33.70
N SER A 33 6.40 15.26 -34.18
CA SER A 33 6.32 14.92 -35.61
C SER A 33 4.95 15.40 -36.14
N PRO A 34 4.85 15.95 -37.36
CA PRO A 34 3.62 16.53 -37.91
C PRO A 34 2.43 15.56 -38.13
N ASP A 35 2.41 14.41 -37.45
CA ASP A 35 1.47 13.29 -37.63
C ASP A 35 0.57 13.00 -36.42
N THR A 36 0.57 13.82 -35.35
CA THR A 36 -0.22 13.56 -34.12
C THR A 36 -1.40 14.51 -33.97
N TYR A 37 -2.56 13.99 -33.54
CA TYR A 37 -3.76 14.79 -33.23
C TYR A 37 -3.48 15.85 -32.17
N VAL A 38 -3.92 17.08 -32.45
CA VAL A 38 -3.94 18.20 -31.50
C VAL A 38 -5.41 18.61 -31.32
N PRO A 39 -5.93 18.68 -30.08
CA PRO A 39 -7.29 19.13 -29.84
C PRO A 39 -7.57 20.51 -30.44
N GLY A 40 -8.69 20.63 -31.15
CA GLY A 40 -9.19 21.91 -31.68
C GLY A 40 -9.72 22.83 -30.58
N SER A 41 -10.22 24.01 -30.96
CA SER A 41 -10.84 24.94 -30.00
C SER A 41 -12.09 24.36 -29.36
N THR A 42 -12.22 24.43 -28.02
CA THR A 42 -13.42 24.04 -27.27
C THR A 42 -14.52 25.12 -27.29
N ALA A 43 -14.37 26.14 -28.14
CA ALA A 43 -15.40 27.16 -28.37
C ALA A 43 -16.66 26.53 -28.99
N GLY A 44 -17.83 26.95 -28.51
CA GLY A 44 -19.11 26.37 -28.93
C GLY A 44 -19.43 25.01 -28.31
N ILE A 45 -18.70 24.62 -27.26
CA ILE A 45 -19.08 23.55 -26.33
C ILE A 45 -19.34 24.22 -24.99
N ASP A 46 -20.54 24.03 -24.46
CA ASP A 46 -20.99 24.66 -23.22
C ASP A 46 -20.46 23.88 -22.01
N GLY A 47 -19.90 24.62 -21.04
CA GLY A 47 -19.55 24.07 -19.73
C GLY A 47 -20.77 24.04 -18.82
N ASP A 48 -20.66 23.25 -17.74
CA ASP A 48 -21.67 23.27 -16.69
C ASP A 48 -21.63 24.61 -15.94
N ILE A 49 -22.82 25.07 -15.53
CA ILE A 49 -23.05 26.39 -14.95
C ILE A 49 -23.25 26.22 -13.45
N ARG A 50 -22.32 26.75 -12.63
CA ARG A 50 -22.50 26.84 -11.18
C ARG A 50 -23.61 27.84 -10.87
N ILE A 51 -24.55 27.42 -10.03
CA ILE A 51 -25.69 28.22 -9.57
C ILE A 51 -25.28 28.95 -8.30
N GLU A 52 -25.59 30.25 -8.23
CA GLU A 52 -25.24 31.09 -7.09
C GLU A 52 -26.21 30.85 -5.92
N ILE A 53 -25.64 30.63 -4.73
CA ILE A 53 -26.41 30.52 -3.48
C ILE A 53 -26.56 31.92 -2.90
N ALA A 54 -27.80 32.36 -2.71
CA ALA A 54 -28.10 33.70 -2.21
C ALA A 54 -28.07 33.77 -0.68
N SER A 55 -28.55 32.73 0.00
CA SER A 55 -28.56 32.64 1.46
C SER A 55 -28.71 31.20 1.94
N GLY A 56 -28.49 30.96 3.23
CA GLY A 56 -28.71 29.67 3.85
C GLY A 56 -28.93 29.76 5.36
N GLU A 57 -29.37 28.66 5.96
CA GLU A 57 -29.60 28.53 7.40
C GLU A 57 -29.18 27.14 7.88
N ALA A 58 -28.51 27.08 9.03
CA ALA A 58 -28.15 25.83 9.69
C ALA A 58 -28.85 25.73 11.06
N SER A 59 -29.28 24.54 11.46
CA SER A 59 -29.92 24.31 12.78
C SER A 59 -29.00 24.59 13.95
N GLU A 60 -27.69 24.45 13.75
CA GLU A 60 -26.63 24.77 14.69
C GLU A 60 -25.35 25.08 13.93
N PHE A 61 -24.42 25.79 14.57
CA PHE A 61 -23.10 26.08 14.00
C PHE A 61 -22.11 26.45 15.10
N GLN A 62 -20.83 26.25 14.81
CA GLN A 62 -19.75 26.81 15.57
C GLN A 62 -19.60 28.30 15.22
N SER A 63 -19.49 29.16 16.25
CA SER A 63 -19.23 30.58 16.05
C SER A 63 -17.94 30.82 15.25
N GLY A 64 -18.06 31.43 14.06
CA GLY A 64 -16.96 31.68 13.12
C GLY A 64 -16.89 30.69 11.94
N GLU A 65 -17.61 29.57 12.04
CA GLU A 65 -17.73 28.50 11.03
C GLU A 65 -19.22 28.33 10.66
N ASN A 66 -19.87 29.46 10.39
CA ASN A 66 -21.29 29.55 10.06
C ASN A 66 -21.58 28.95 8.67
N ILE A 67 -22.85 28.81 8.30
CA ILE A 67 -23.25 28.12 7.07
C ILE A 67 -22.72 28.81 5.80
N GLU A 68 -22.56 30.14 5.80
CA GLU A 68 -22.05 30.91 4.64
C GLU A 68 -20.62 30.51 4.26
N LYS A 69 -19.88 29.89 5.18
CA LYS A 69 -18.56 29.31 4.92
C LYS A 69 -18.59 28.05 4.06
N SER A 70 -19.78 27.52 3.76
CA SER A 70 -19.95 26.38 2.87
C SER A 70 -20.24 26.78 1.42
N TRP A 71 -20.11 28.05 1.03
CA TRP A 71 -20.20 28.46 -0.37
C TRP A 71 -19.45 29.76 -0.68
N ASP A 72 -18.45 30.12 0.12
CA ASP A 72 -17.71 31.37 -0.06
C ASP A 72 -16.57 31.27 -1.10
N GLY A 73 -16.40 30.10 -1.71
CA GLY A 73 -15.42 29.82 -2.74
C GLY A 73 -14.02 29.53 -2.19
N ASP A 74 -13.89 29.33 -0.88
CA ASP A 74 -12.62 29.13 -0.18
C ASP A 74 -12.59 27.79 0.55
N MET A 75 -11.89 26.81 -0.05
CA MET A 75 -11.69 25.47 0.51
C MET A 75 -10.92 25.45 1.85
N SER A 76 -10.35 26.58 2.28
CA SER A 76 -9.70 26.72 3.60
C SER A 76 -10.66 27.14 4.71
N THR A 77 -11.90 27.53 4.37
CA THR A 77 -12.98 27.75 5.32
C THR A 77 -14.06 26.68 5.20
N LEU A 78 -14.91 26.58 6.22
CA LEU A 78 -15.97 25.58 6.27
C LEU A 78 -17.09 25.97 7.25
N TYR A 79 -18.29 25.47 6.97
CA TYR A 79 -19.32 25.28 7.97
C TYR A 79 -18.93 24.15 8.92
N HIS A 80 -19.10 24.34 10.23
CA HIS A 80 -18.94 23.28 11.23
C HIS A 80 -20.07 23.35 12.27
N SER A 81 -20.52 22.19 12.75
CA SER A 81 -21.35 22.08 13.96
C SER A 81 -20.56 22.52 15.22
N PRO A 82 -21.18 22.84 16.36
CA PRO A 82 -20.45 23.31 17.56
C PRO A 82 -19.32 22.38 18.03
N TRP A 83 -18.16 22.93 18.42
CA TRP A 83 -17.02 22.14 18.93
C TRP A 83 -17.21 21.61 20.37
N SER A 84 -18.25 22.06 21.08
CA SER A 84 -18.46 21.75 22.50
C SER A 84 -19.00 20.35 22.79
N GLY A 85 -19.19 19.51 21.77
CA GLY A 85 -19.68 18.13 21.88
C GLY A 85 -20.21 17.60 20.54
N PRO A 86 -20.74 16.37 20.50
CA PRO A 86 -21.40 15.82 19.32
C PRO A 86 -22.48 16.75 18.77
N ALA A 87 -22.68 16.74 17.45
CA ALA A 87 -23.75 17.47 16.80
C ALA A 87 -25.14 16.96 17.24
N ASN A 88 -26.13 17.85 17.24
CA ASN A 88 -27.51 17.52 17.56
C ASN A 88 -28.23 16.95 16.32
N PHE A 89 -27.86 15.73 15.93
CA PHE A 89 -28.43 15.08 14.76
C PHE A 89 -29.98 14.93 14.82
N PRO A 90 -30.70 15.13 13.71
CA PRO A 90 -30.15 15.54 12.42
C PRO A 90 -29.81 17.04 12.37
N VAL A 91 -28.65 17.37 11.80
CA VAL A 91 -28.27 18.76 11.51
C VAL A 91 -28.90 19.16 10.19
N THR A 92 -29.66 20.25 10.17
CA THR A 92 -30.29 20.73 8.93
C THR A 92 -29.49 21.86 8.33
N LEU A 93 -29.16 21.76 7.03
CA LEU A 93 -28.56 22.83 6.23
C LEU A 93 -29.49 23.19 5.08
N GLU A 94 -29.92 24.43 5.02
CA GLU A 94 -30.77 24.96 3.96
C GLU A 94 -29.99 25.92 3.07
N TYR A 95 -30.12 25.78 1.77
CA TYR A 95 -29.50 26.62 0.74
C TYR A 95 -30.59 27.19 -0.15
N ARG A 96 -30.61 28.52 -0.34
CA ARG A 96 -31.66 29.24 -1.05
C ARG A 96 -31.08 30.02 -2.23
N PHE A 97 -31.78 29.99 -3.36
CA PHE A 97 -31.41 30.75 -4.56
C PHE A 97 -32.20 32.07 -4.64
N GLU A 98 -31.60 33.09 -5.27
CA GLU A 98 -32.24 34.39 -5.46
C GLU A 98 -33.46 34.28 -6.39
N ASN A 99 -33.33 33.49 -7.45
CA ASN A 99 -34.37 33.19 -8.43
C ASN A 99 -34.58 31.67 -8.52
N PRO A 100 -35.75 31.20 -8.97
CA PRO A 100 -35.91 29.79 -9.32
C PRO A 100 -34.90 29.35 -10.38
N GLU A 101 -34.19 28.26 -10.12
CA GLU A 101 -33.09 27.77 -10.95
C GLU A 101 -33.28 26.30 -11.34
N ASN A 102 -32.76 25.93 -12.50
CA ASN A 102 -32.76 24.54 -12.94
C ASN A 102 -31.51 23.84 -12.46
N VAL A 103 -31.66 22.79 -11.66
CA VAL A 103 -30.54 22.06 -11.04
C VAL A 103 -30.48 20.63 -11.56
N ASP A 104 -29.32 20.26 -12.08
CA ASP A 104 -29.05 18.92 -12.61
C ASP A 104 -28.23 18.06 -11.63
N TYR A 105 -27.35 18.67 -10.84
CA TYR A 105 -26.57 17.96 -9.82
C TYR A 105 -26.06 18.86 -8.69
N ILE A 106 -25.60 18.20 -7.62
CA ILE A 106 -25.02 18.82 -6.42
C ILE A 106 -23.62 18.26 -6.18
N VAL A 107 -22.68 19.11 -5.77
CA VAL A 107 -21.35 18.70 -5.31
C VAL A 107 -21.14 19.13 -3.86
N TYR A 108 -20.86 18.17 -2.99
CA TYR A 108 -20.37 18.38 -1.64
C TYR A 108 -18.84 18.27 -1.62
N LYS A 109 -18.16 19.25 -1.04
CA LYS A 109 -16.72 19.20 -0.76
C LYS A 109 -16.51 19.25 0.73
N SER A 110 -15.84 18.22 1.24
CA SER A 110 -15.46 18.11 2.64
C SER A 110 -14.37 19.09 3.03
N ARG A 111 -14.14 19.26 4.33
CA ARG A 111 -12.89 19.82 4.86
C ARG A 111 -11.68 19.01 4.38
N GLN A 112 -10.51 19.64 4.35
CA GLN A 112 -9.29 19.08 3.75
C GLN A 112 -8.29 18.53 4.79
N ASP A 113 -8.52 18.75 6.08
CA ASP A 113 -7.51 18.60 7.14
C ASP A 113 -7.86 17.56 8.22
N ALA A 114 -9.10 17.07 8.28
CA ALA A 114 -9.52 16.08 9.28
C ALA A 114 -10.79 15.32 8.87
N GLU A 115 -11.09 14.23 9.61
CA GLU A 115 -12.30 13.43 9.42
C GLU A 115 -13.54 14.01 10.13
N ASN A 116 -13.37 15.05 10.96
CA ASN A 116 -14.46 15.62 11.75
C ASN A 116 -15.52 16.27 10.84
N GLY A 117 -16.73 15.74 10.91
CA GLY A 117 -17.89 16.29 10.23
C GLY A 117 -18.09 15.88 8.78
N LEU A 118 -17.24 14.98 8.24
CA LEU A 118 -17.47 14.42 6.91
C LEU A 118 -18.86 13.78 6.84
N PHE A 119 -19.70 14.19 5.89
CA PHE A 119 -21.10 13.74 5.84
C PHE A 119 -21.19 12.22 5.65
N GLY A 120 -21.97 11.55 6.50
CA GLY A 120 -22.42 10.19 6.29
C GLY A 120 -23.81 10.19 5.66
N GLU A 121 -24.74 9.47 6.29
CA GLU A 121 -26.13 9.36 5.89
C GLU A 121 -26.89 10.69 6.07
N PHE A 122 -27.78 11.04 5.11
CA PHE A 122 -28.65 12.20 5.16
C PHE A 122 -29.91 12.04 4.30
N GLU A 123 -30.89 12.91 4.54
CA GLU A 123 -32.04 13.10 3.63
C GLU A 123 -31.90 14.40 2.87
N LEU A 124 -32.17 14.36 1.57
CA LEU A 124 -32.20 15.55 0.73
C LEU A 124 -33.64 15.93 0.41
N PHE A 125 -33.93 17.22 0.51
CA PHE A 125 -35.21 17.81 0.17
C PHE A 125 -35.02 19.00 -0.77
N VAL A 126 -36.05 19.31 -1.55
CA VAL A 126 -36.09 20.48 -2.43
C VAL A 126 -37.42 21.21 -2.33
N ALA A 127 -37.39 22.53 -2.44
CA ALA A 127 -38.54 23.37 -2.73
C ALA A 127 -38.37 23.97 -4.12
N THR A 128 -39.47 24.09 -4.87
CA THR A 128 -39.49 24.63 -6.23
C THR A 128 -40.54 25.74 -6.34
N GLU A 129 -40.56 26.47 -7.47
CA GLU A 129 -41.61 27.44 -7.76
C GLU A 129 -43.00 26.79 -7.80
N ALA A 130 -43.10 25.57 -8.35
CA ALA A 130 -44.34 24.82 -8.45
C ALA A 130 -44.77 24.20 -7.11
N GLU A 131 -43.80 23.79 -6.28
CA GLU A 131 -44.00 23.17 -4.97
C GLU A 131 -43.13 23.88 -3.92
N PRO A 132 -43.63 24.97 -3.29
CA PRO A 132 -42.83 25.80 -2.38
C PRO A 132 -42.48 25.15 -1.04
N GLU A 133 -43.18 24.06 -0.67
CA GLU A 133 -42.88 23.28 0.53
C GLU A 133 -41.79 22.25 0.23
N PHE A 134 -40.91 21.97 1.20
CA PHE A 134 -39.83 20.99 1.02
C PHE A 134 -40.38 19.57 0.81
N VAL A 135 -40.10 19.01 -0.37
CA VAL A 135 -40.40 17.62 -0.73
C VAL A 135 -39.12 16.80 -0.69
N LYS A 136 -39.19 15.58 -0.11
CA LYS A 136 -38.04 14.68 -0.02
C LYS A 136 -37.66 14.16 -1.41
N LEU A 137 -36.41 14.39 -1.81
CA LEU A 137 -35.82 13.82 -3.02
C LEU A 137 -35.32 12.39 -2.79
N GLY A 138 -34.73 12.12 -1.62
CA GLY A 138 -34.23 10.78 -1.31
C GLY A 138 -33.40 10.71 -0.03
N ASP A 139 -32.94 9.49 0.27
CA ASP A 139 -31.91 9.21 1.28
C ASP A 139 -30.58 8.98 0.57
N TYR A 140 -29.52 9.56 1.10
CA TYR A 140 -28.17 9.56 0.51
C TYR A 140 -27.13 9.27 1.60
N ASP A 141 -25.95 8.82 1.20
CA ASP A 141 -24.81 8.61 2.09
C ASP A 141 -23.51 9.01 1.37
N PHE A 142 -22.82 10.03 1.89
CA PHE A 142 -21.50 10.43 1.40
C PHE A 142 -20.34 9.64 2.03
N GLN A 143 -20.67 8.63 2.82
CA GLN A 143 -19.78 7.61 3.40
C GLN A 143 -18.67 8.17 4.28
N MET A 144 -18.83 9.42 4.75
CA MET A 144 -17.81 10.18 5.47
C MET A 144 -16.51 10.27 4.64
N SER A 145 -16.64 10.47 3.32
CA SER A 145 -15.50 10.59 2.42
C SER A 145 -14.83 11.95 2.54
N SER A 146 -13.50 11.96 2.50
CA SER A 146 -12.67 13.17 2.38
C SER A 146 -12.50 13.65 0.94
N THR A 147 -13.05 12.92 -0.04
CA THR A 147 -13.12 13.33 -1.45
C THR A 147 -14.47 14.00 -1.73
N PRO A 148 -14.53 14.94 -2.70
CA PRO A 148 -15.80 15.49 -3.15
C PRO A 148 -16.81 14.41 -3.50
N SER A 149 -18.06 14.61 -3.10
CA SER A 149 -19.19 13.72 -3.38
C SER A 149 -20.19 14.43 -4.30
N THR A 150 -20.80 13.68 -5.22
CA THR A 150 -21.74 14.26 -6.20
C THR A 150 -23.05 13.48 -6.21
N ILE A 151 -24.16 14.22 -6.22
CA ILE A 151 -25.49 13.67 -6.50
C ILE A 151 -25.88 14.12 -7.90
N LEU A 152 -25.97 13.17 -8.82
CA LEU A 152 -26.56 13.36 -10.14
C LEU A 152 -28.06 13.07 -10.04
N PHE A 153 -28.91 14.00 -10.49
CA PHE A 153 -30.35 13.74 -10.53
C PHE A 153 -30.74 13.00 -11.81
N ASP A 154 -31.56 11.96 -11.68
CA ASP A 154 -32.12 11.23 -12.84
C ASP A 154 -32.89 12.15 -13.81
N ARG A 155 -33.42 13.25 -13.27
CA ARG A 155 -34.11 14.29 -14.01
C ARG A 155 -33.74 15.65 -13.43
N ARG A 156 -33.57 16.62 -14.32
CA ARG A 156 -33.44 18.03 -13.97
C ARG A 156 -34.53 18.43 -12.99
N ILE A 157 -34.13 19.06 -11.89
CA ILE A 157 -35.06 19.74 -11.00
C ILE A 157 -35.35 21.12 -11.59
N GLU A 158 -36.56 21.29 -12.09
CA GLU A 158 -37.01 22.53 -12.73
C GLU A 158 -37.44 23.55 -11.68
N GLY A 159 -36.95 24.80 -11.80
CA GLY A 159 -37.38 25.92 -10.96
C GLY A 159 -37.17 25.71 -9.45
N ALA A 160 -36.07 25.07 -9.04
CA ALA A 160 -35.70 24.93 -7.64
C ALA A 160 -35.48 26.31 -7.00
N THR A 161 -36.01 26.51 -5.80
CA THR A 161 -35.84 27.75 -5.02
C THR A 161 -34.97 27.52 -3.78
N ALA A 162 -34.97 26.30 -3.23
CA ALA A 162 -34.12 25.93 -2.11
C ALA A 162 -33.88 24.41 -2.03
N PHE A 163 -32.74 24.04 -1.46
CA PHE A 163 -32.44 22.67 -1.05
C PHE A 163 -32.24 22.60 0.46
N LYS A 164 -32.61 21.45 1.05
CA LYS A 164 -32.37 21.18 2.47
C LYS A 164 -31.75 19.80 2.65
N PHE A 165 -30.64 19.77 3.37
CA PHE A 165 -29.99 18.56 3.85
C PHE A 165 -30.41 18.33 5.30
N SER A 166 -30.83 17.12 5.62
CA SER A 166 -31.05 16.65 7.00
C SER A 166 -30.00 15.58 7.28
N VAL A 167 -28.83 16.01 7.76
CA VAL A 167 -27.66 15.16 7.96
C VAL A 167 -27.86 14.33 9.20
N LYS A 168 -27.83 13.00 9.07
CA LYS A 168 -28.12 12.04 10.15
C LYS A 168 -26.87 11.50 10.83
N SER A 169 -25.73 11.54 10.13
CA SER A 169 -24.43 11.14 10.68
C SER A 169 -23.29 11.90 10.02
N GLY A 170 -22.18 12.04 10.73
CA GLY A 170 -20.94 12.58 10.18
C GLY A 170 -19.73 12.14 10.99
N GLY A 171 -18.53 12.28 10.41
CA GLY A 171 -17.30 11.79 11.00
C GLY A 171 -17.05 12.37 12.41
N ASN A 172 -16.67 11.50 13.36
CA ASN A 172 -16.51 11.81 14.78
C ASN A 172 -17.73 12.51 15.43
N ASP A 173 -18.95 12.20 14.94
CA ASP A 173 -20.22 12.76 15.40
C ASP A 173 -20.36 14.28 15.22
N PHE A 174 -19.64 14.88 14.26
CA PHE A 174 -19.80 16.27 13.86
C PHE A 174 -20.47 16.39 12.48
N VAL A 175 -20.74 17.61 12.02
CA VAL A 175 -21.13 17.92 10.63
C VAL A 175 -20.31 19.09 10.11
N SER A 176 -19.68 18.92 8.94
CA SER A 176 -18.85 19.94 8.33
C SER A 176 -18.96 19.96 6.80
N CYS A 177 -18.86 21.15 6.21
CA CYS A 177 -18.98 21.36 4.77
C CYS A 177 -18.08 22.53 4.35
N ALA A 178 -17.05 22.26 3.54
CA ALA A 178 -16.18 23.30 3.01
C ALA A 178 -16.85 24.03 1.85
N GLU A 179 -17.42 23.28 0.90
CA GLU A 179 -18.21 23.86 -0.19
C GLU A 179 -19.40 22.97 -0.52
N MET A 180 -20.57 23.59 -0.71
CA MET A 180 -21.77 23.02 -1.28
C MET A 180 -22.07 23.76 -2.57
N GLU A 181 -22.13 23.04 -3.68
CA GLU A 181 -22.27 23.61 -5.00
C GLU A 181 -23.44 22.97 -5.75
N PHE A 182 -24.17 23.79 -6.50
CA PHE A 182 -25.30 23.38 -7.32
C PHE A 182 -25.00 23.73 -8.77
N TYR A 183 -25.39 22.86 -9.69
CA TYR A 183 -25.02 23.02 -11.09
C TYR A 183 -26.16 22.70 -12.05
N ARG A 184 -26.14 23.41 -13.17
CA ARG A 184 -26.91 23.11 -14.38
C ARG A 184 -25.97 22.64 -15.48
N TYR A 185 -26.36 21.62 -16.23
CA TYR A 185 -25.59 21.16 -17.38
C TYR A 185 -25.50 22.20 -18.50
N GLY A 186 -24.35 22.23 -19.17
CA GLY A 186 -24.19 22.94 -20.44
C GLY A 186 -25.10 22.36 -21.53
N ASP A 187 -25.57 23.21 -22.45
CA ASP A 187 -26.51 22.82 -23.52
C ASP A 187 -25.75 22.23 -24.73
N ASN A 188 -25.28 20.99 -24.57
CA ASN A 188 -24.57 20.26 -25.61
C ASN A 188 -25.46 19.19 -26.26
N ASN A 189 -25.83 19.38 -27.54
CA ASN A 189 -26.63 18.40 -28.28
C ASN A 189 -25.77 17.38 -29.06
N LEU A 190 -25.60 16.18 -28.51
CA LEU A 190 -24.91 15.05 -29.16
C LEU A 190 -25.48 14.69 -30.54
N THR A 191 -26.81 14.78 -30.71
CA THR A 191 -27.48 14.30 -31.93
C THR A 191 -27.10 15.09 -33.17
N ALA A 192 -26.53 16.30 -33.00
CA ALA A 192 -26.00 17.12 -34.07
C ALA A 192 -24.85 16.43 -34.84
N TYR A 193 -24.22 15.42 -34.25
CA TYR A 193 -23.05 14.75 -34.82
C TYR A 193 -23.34 13.34 -35.39
N ASN A 194 -24.59 12.88 -35.32
CA ASN A 194 -25.00 11.51 -35.74
C ASN A 194 -24.85 11.24 -37.24
N GLU A 195 -24.74 12.28 -38.08
CA GLU A 195 -24.48 12.12 -39.53
C GLU A 195 -23.00 11.82 -39.82
N ILE A 196 -22.10 12.08 -38.88
CA ILE A 196 -20.64 11.91 -39.03
C ILE A 196 -20.13 10.73 -38.20
N PHE A 197 -20.53 10.64 -36.93
CA PHE A 197 -20.05 9.61 -36.01
C PHE A 197 -21.02 8.42 -35.94
N ALA A 198 -20.46 7.23 -35.75
CA ALA A 198 -21.19 5.97 -35.70
C ALA A 198 -21.67 5.60 -34.29
N ASP A 199 -21.12 6.24 -33.26
CA ASP A 199 -21.37 5.91 -31.87
C ASP A 199 -21.59 7.16 -31.00
N GLU A 200 -22.23 6.97 -29.85
CA GLU A 200 -22.59 8.05 -28.91
C GLU A 200 -21.40 8.71 -28.24
N THR A 201 -20.23 8.06 -28.23
CA THR A 201 -18.99 8.64 -27.70
C THR A 201 -18.23 9.48 -28.72
N LEU A 202 -18.77 9.61 -29.94
CA LEU A 202 -18.16 10.36 -31.05
C LEU A 202 -16.71 9.93 -31.31
N SER A 203 -16.48 8.62 -31.25
CA SER A 203 -15.14 8.02 -31.30
C SER A 203 -14.88 7.25 -32.59
N GLU A 204 -15.93 6.93 -33.34
CA GLU A 204 -15.86 6.18 -34.60
C GLU A 204 -16.60 6.93 -35.70
N LEU A 205 -16.03 6.98 -36.91
CA LEU A 205 -16.71 7.53 -38.08
C LEU A 205 -17.69 6.51 -38.66
N ARG A 206 -18.78 7.00 -39.23
CA ARG A 206 -19.62 6.16 -40.08
C ARG A 206 -18.86 5.75 -41.33
N SER A 207 -19.12 4.54 -41.83
CA SER A 207 -18.43 3.97 -42.98
C SER A 207 -18.63 4.73 -44.31
N ASP A 208 -19.69 5.55 -44.40
CA ASP A 208 -20.09 6.31 -45.59
C ASP A 208 -19.65 7.79 -45.57
N VAL A 209 -18.93 8.21 -44.52
CA VAL A 209 -18.51 9.60 -44.35
C VAL A 209 -17.28 9.93 -45.19
N THR A 210 -17.34 11.08 -45.86
CA THR A 210 -16.27 11.64 -46.70
C THR A 210 -15.62 12.84 -46.03
N ARG A 211 -14.37 13.13 -46.41
CA ARG A 211 -13.67 14.36 -45.97
C ARG A 211 -14.49 15.63 -46.22
N GLU A 212 -15.15 15.73 -47.38
CA GLU A 212 -15.99 16.89 -47.73
C GLU A 212 -17.20 17.07 -46.79
N GLN A 213 -17.75 15.98 -46.23
CA GLN A 213 -18.81 16.05 -45.22
C GLN A 213 -18.26 16.52 -43.87
N ILE A 214 -17.09 16.02 -43.47
CA ILE A 214 -16.43 16.42 -42.22
C ILE A 214 -16.05 17.90 -42.27
N GLU A 215 -15.51 18.39 -43.39
CA GLU A 215 -15.10 19.79 -43.55
C GLU A 215 -16.26 20.79 -43.40
N LYS A 216 -17.51 20.35 -43.57
CA LYS A 216 -18.72 21.17 -43.40
C LYS A 216 -19.24 21.21 -41.96
N MET A 217 -18.66 20.45 -41.03
CA MET A 217 -19.06 20.50 -39.62
C MET A 217 -18.79 21.90 -39.05
N ASP A 218 -19.77 22.46 -38.34
CA ASP A 218 -19.65 23.82 -37.76
C ASP A 218 -18.68 23.86 -36.58
N ASN A 219 -18.77 22.87 -35.69
CA ASN A 219 -17.93 22.81 -34.50
C ASN A 219 -16.50 22.34 -34.85
N GLU A 220 -15.52 23.23 -34.68
CA GLU A 220 -14.11 22.97 -34.99
C GLU A 220 -13.53 21.79 -34.20
N PHE A 221 -13.91 21.66 -32.93
CA PHE A 221 -13.41 20.59 -32.06
C PHE A 221 -13.73 19.21 -32.64
N PHE A 222 -15.01 18.94 -32.88
CA PHE A 222 -15.45 17.64 -33.39
C PHE A 222 -15.03 17.42 -34.85
N ARG A 223 -14.94 18.49 -35.65
CA ARG A 223 -14.37 18.40 -37.01
C ARG A 223 -12.93 17.92 -36.98
N THR A 224 -12.11 18.45 -36.07
CA THR A 224 -10.70 18.08 -35.94
C THR A 224 -10.54 16.62 -35.54
N ILE A 225 -11.37 16.14 -34.61
CA ILE A 225 -11.43 14.72 -34.24
C ILE A 225 -11.78 13.86 -35.46
N ALA A 226 -12.86 14.20 -36.17
CA ALA A 226 -13.31 13.44 -37.33
C ALA A 226 -12.26 13.37 -38.44
N LEU A 227 -11.54 14.47 -38.71
CA LEU A 227 -10.44 14.47 -39.69
C LEU A 227 -9.29 13.54 -39.25
N ALA A 228 -8.89 13.60 -37.98
CA ALA A 228 -7.82 12.75 -37.46
C ALA A 228 -8.20 11.25 -37.42
N LEU A 229 -9.47 10.94 -37.14
CA LEU A 229 -10.01 9.57 -37.27
C LEU A 229 -9.98 9.10 -38.73
N LEU A 230 -10.36 9.95 -39.68
CA LEU A 230 -10.32 9.63 -41.11
C LEU A 230 -8.89 9.39 -41.60
N ASP A 231 -7.93 10.15 -41.09
CA ASP A 231 -6.51 10.07 -41.47
C ASP A 231 -5.72 8.98 -40.72
N GLY A 232 -6.32 8.34 -39.72
CA GLY A 232 -5.65 7.33 -38.89
C GLY A 232 -4.55 7.89 -37.99
N THR A 233 -4.59 9.20 -37.70
CA THR A 233 -3.63 9.91 -36.82
C THR A 233 -4.18 10.13 -35.41
N TYR A 234 -5.43 9.69 -35.16
CA TYR A 234 -6.04 9.75 -33.84
C TYR A 234 -5.51 8.65 -32.92
N GLU A 235 -5.06 9.03 -31.73
CA GLU A 235 -4.44 8.13 -30.74
C GLU A 235 -5.50 7.33 -29.96
N THR A 236 -6.30 6.53 -30.66
CA THR A 236 -7.46 5.81 -30.10
C THR A 236 -7.10 4.91 -28.92
N GLU A 237 -5.89 4.34 -28.90
CA GLU A 237 -5.35 3.47 -27.84
C GLU A 237 -5.57 4.05 -26.42
N PHE A 238 -5.40 5.37 -26.26
CA PHE A 238 -5.54 6.05 -24.97
C PHE A 238 -6.74 6.98 -24.90
N ARG A 239 -7.13 7.58 -26.04
CA ARG A 239 -8.24 8.53 -26.09
C ARG A 239 -9.60 7.87 -25.97
N VAL A 240 -9.74 6.61 -26.38
CA VAL A 240 -11.02 5.89 -26.40
C VAL A 240 -10.84 4.55 -25.70
N GLN A 241 -11.41 4.40 -24.52
CA GLN A 241 -11.22 3.21 -23.69
C GLN A 241 -12.52 2.79 -23.00
N GLU A 242 -12.60 1.53 -22.64
CA GLU A 242 -13.62 1.01 -21.72
C GLU A 242 -13.01 0.88 -20.33
N TYR A 243 -13.72 1.42 -19.33
CA TYR A 243 -13.28 1.43 -17.95
C TYR A 243 -14.19 0.54 -17.11
N GLU A 244 -13.59 -0.38 -16.36
CA GLU A 244 -14.33 -1.33 -15.52
C GLU A 244 -14.56 -0.81 -14.11
N ALA A 245 -15.63 -1.30 -13.48
CA ALA A 245 -15.93 -1.08 -12.08
C ALA A 245 -15.02 -1.89 -11.15
N TYR A 246 -14.65 -1.29 -10.02
CA TYR A 246 -13.90 -1.93 -8.94
C TYR A 246 -14.67 -1.86 -7.60
N PRO A 247 -14.42 -2.78 -6.66
CA PRO A 247 -14.95 -2.67 -5.30
C PRO A 247 -14.48 -1.38 -4.64
N THR A 248 -15.29 -0.85 -3.73
CA THR A 248 -14.85 0.30 -2.92
C THR A 248 -13.65 -0.10 -2.05
N LEU A 249 -12.71 0.82 -1.87
CA LEU A 249 -11.50 0.56 -1.07
C LEU A 249 -11.85 0.18 0.37
N LYS A 250 -12.88 0.83 0.94
CA LYS A 250 -13.40 0.55 2.28
C LYS A 250 -13.96 -0.86 2.41
N GLU A 251 -14.71 -1.34 1.42
CA GLU A 251 -15.21 -2.71 1.37
C GLU A 251 -14.05 -3.72 1.36
N THR A 252 -13.07 -3.51 0.48
CA THR A 252 -11.88 -4.38 0.36
C THR A 252 -11.05 -4.39 1.65
N ALA A 253 -10.72 -3.23 2.19
CA ALA A 253 -9.95 -3.10 3.43
C ALA A 253 -10.66 -3.77 4.61
N LYS A 254 -11.99 -3.64 4.70
CA LYS A 254 -12.80 -4.27 5.75
C LYS A 254 -12.80 -5.81 5.64
N ILE A 255 -13.02 -6.35 4.45
CA ILE A 255 -13.07 -7.81 4.22
C ILE A 255 -11.71 -8.45 4.52
N LEU A 256 -10.61 -7.78 4.12
CA LEU A 256 -9.26 -8.32 4.26
C LEU A 256 -8.62 -7.98 5.62
N LYS A 257 -9.19 -7.04 6.37
CA LYS A 257 -8.59 -6.38 7.54
C LYS A 257 -7.20 -5.79 7.23
N THR A 258 -7.08 -5.09 6.10
CA THR A 258 -5.83 -4.49 5.59
C THR A 258 -5.95 -2.97 5.44
N SER A 259 -4.96 -2.31 4.83
CA SER A 259 -5.06 -0.91 4.40
C SER A 259 -5.85 -0.84 3.10
N ASN A 260 -6.17 0.37 2.66
CA ASN A 260 -6.72 0.60 1.34
C ASN A 260 -5.77 0.09 0.24
N TYR A 261 -6.38 -0.46 -0.80
CA TYR A 261 -5.72 -0.83 -2.05
C TYR A 261 -5.74 0.37 -3.01
N ASN A 262 -5.42 0.14 -4.29
CA ASN A 262 -5.17 1.17 -5.29
C ASN A 262 -6.35 2.16 -5.48
N PRO A 263 -6.17 3.47 -5.20
CA PRO A 263 -7.16 4.50 -5.50
C PRO A 263 -7.12 5.01 -6.96
N PHE A 264 -6.25 4.45 -7.81
CA PHE A 264 -6.00 4.81 -9.20
C PHE A 264 -6.15 3.61 -10.16
N GLU A 265 -7.22 2.82 -10.05
CA GLU A 265 -7.39 1.54 -10.80
C GLU A 265 -7.39 1.66 -12.33
N ASN A 266 -7.88 2.79 -12.83
CA ASN A 266 -8.22 3.03 -14.23
C ASN A 266 -7.41 4.21 -14.79
N PRO A 267 -6.09 4.04 -15.06
CA PRO A 267 -5.31 5.07 -15.73
C PRO A 267 -5.85 5.34 -17.12
N THR A 268 -5.95 6.62 -17.47
CA THR A 268 -6.39 7.05 -18.81
C THR A 268 -5.24 7.10 -19.80
N GLY A 269 -4.00 7.26 -19.32
CA GLY A 269 -2.86 7.60 -20.18
C GLY A 269 -2.91 9.02 -20.75
N ILE A 270 -3.79 9.89 -20.25
CA ILE A 270 -3.90 11.28 -20.69
C ILE A 270 -3.36 12.20 -19.59
N TYR A 271 -2.48 13.12 -19.99
CA TYR A 271 -1.99 14.22 -19.17
C TYR A 271 -2.78 15.50 -19.45
N PHE A 272 -3.21 16.15 -18.37
CA PHE A 272 -4.00 17.38 -18.40
C PHE A 272 -3.17 18.57 -17.92
N PRO A 273 -3.01 19.62 -18.73
CA PRO A 273 -2.43 20.88 -18.28
C PRO A 273 -3.39 21.66 -17.37
N SER A 274 -2.86 22.34 -16.36
CA SER A 274 -3.61 23.30 -15.53
C SER A 274 -4.15 24.44 -16.40
N GLY A 275 -5.36 24.91 -16.08
CA GLY A 275 -6.04 26.02 -16.77
C GLY A 275 -6.60 25.66 -18.15
N SER A 276 -6.67 24.37 -18.50
CA SER A 276 -7.22 23.92 -19.79
C SER A 276 -8.68 23.48 -19.68
N ASP A 277 -9.44 23.76 -20.74
CA ASP A 277 -10.77 23.16 -20.93
C ASP A 277 -10.63 21.76 -21.55
N VAL A 278 -11.26 20.78 -20.92
CA VAL A 278 -11.20 19.37 -21.29
C VAL A 278 -12.58 18.89 -21.70
N VAL A 279 -12.66 18.22 -22.85
CA VAL A 279 -13.88 17.58 -23.31
C VAL A 279 -13.76 16.07 -23.14
N VAL A 280 -14.72 15.50 -22.41
CA VAL A 280 -14.88 14.05 -22.21
C VAL A 280 -16.26 13.64 -22.69
N ILE A 281 -16.33 12.68 -23.60
CA ILE A 281 -17.61 12.11 -24.04
C ILE A 281 -17.77 10.72 -23.43
N VAL A 282 -18.81 10.54 -22.63
CA VAL A 282 -19.06 9.32 -21.85
C VAL A 282 -20.23 8.57 -22.46
N GLY A 283 -20.11 7.27 -22.68
CA GLY A 283 -21.22 6.42 -23.12
C GLY A 283 -22.24 6.16 -22.01
N ASP A 284 -23.11 5.18 -22.21
CA ASP A 284 -24.04 4.72 -21.17
C ASP A 284 -23.30 4.31 -19.89
N THR A 285 -23.59 5.00 -18.78
CA THR A 285 -23.04 4.68 -17.45
C THR A 285 -23.80 3.56 -16.76
N TYR A 286 -24.91 3.10 -17.34
CA TYR A 286 -25.80 2.08 -16.78
C TYR A 286 -26.31 2.42 -15.38
N GLY A 287 -26.45 3.72 -15.07
CA GLY A 287 -26.89 4.22 -13.77
C GLY A 287 -25.79 4.27 -12.71
N GLU A 288 -24.54 3.96 -13.06
CA GLU A 288 -23.42 4.10 -12.13
C GLU A 288 -22.84 5.53 -12.15
N SER A 289 -22.24 5.93 -11.03
CA SER A 289 -21.54 7.21 -10.89
C SER A 289 -20.05 7.03 -11.18
N LEU A 290 -19.50 7.91 -12.01
CA LEU A 290 -18.08 7.93 -12.37
C LEU A 290 -17.53 9.34 -12.20
N ALA A 291 -16.22 9.44 -12.04
CA ALA A 291 -15.53 10.72 -12.07
C ALA A 291 -14.20 10.62 -12.84
N LEU A 292 -13.80 11.72 -13.48
CA LEU A 292 -12.42 11.92 -13.92
C LEU A 292 -11.65 12.52 -12.74
N ARG A 293 -10.67 11.79 -12.24
CA ARG A 293 -9.67 12.28 -11.28
C ARG A 293 -8.40 12.65 -12.02
N ILE A 294 -7.86 13.84 -11.75
CA ILE A 294 -6.58 14.31 -12.29
C ILE A 294 -5.63 14.45 -11.10
N HIS A 295 -4.53 13.70 -11.11
CA HIS A 295 -3.59 13.66 -10.00
C HIS A 295 -2.15 13.93 -10.43
N ASN A 296 -1.42 14.70 -9.64
CA ASN A 296 -0.01 14.98 -9.84
C ASN A 296 0.83 14.49 -8.66
N PHE A 297 1.48 13.34 -8.84
CA PHE A 297 2.33 12.74 -7.80
C PHE A 297 3.57 13.57 -7.43
N SER A 298 3.92 14.62 -8.19
CA SER A 298 5.10 15.45 -7.88
C SER A 298 4.83 16.42 -6.73
N ASN A 299 3.59 16.92 -6.63
CA ASN A 299 3.17 17.92 -5.63
C ASN A 299 1.89 17.52 -4.88
N ASP A 300 1.39 16.31 -5.13
CA ASP A 300 0.19 15.72 -4.52
C ASP A 300 -1.12 16.52 -4.78
N SER A 301 -1.13 17.37 -5.82
CA SER A 301 -2.35 18.09 -6.19
C SER A 301 -3.35 17.18 -6.89
N ASP A 302 -4.63 17.36 -6.58
CA ASP A 302 -5.73 16.55 -7.10
C ASP A 302 -6.85 17.46 -7.64
N ASP A 303 -7.58 16.97 -8.64
CA ASP A 303 -8.82 17.56 -9.14
C ASP A 303 -9.77 16.42 -9.51
N THR A 304 -11.05 16.55 -9.16
CA THR A 304 -12.04 15.49 -9.41
C THR A 304 -13.30 16.09 -10.00
N PHE A 305 -13.76 15.49 -11.09
CA PHE A 305 -14.94 15.93 -11.85
C PHE A 305 -15.90 14.76 -12.00
N ALA A 306 -17.12 14.90 -11.49
CA ALA A 306 -18.17 13.95 -11.79
C ALA A 306 -18.42 13.91 -13.31
N LEU A 307 -18.64 12.71 -13.82
CA LEU A 307 -18.91 12.45 -15.22
C LEU A 307 -20.34 11.99 -15.40
N ARG A 308 -20.96 12.42 -16.50
CA ARG A 308 -22.29 11.97 -16.94
C ARG A 308 -22.24 11.45 -18.36
N THR A 309 -23.22 10.63 -18.75
CA THR A 309 -23.44 10.26 -20.15
C THR A 309 -23.48 11.50 -21.04
N GLY A 310 -22.73 11.45 -22.13
CA GLY A 310 -22.62 12.50 -23.13
C GLY A 310 -21.42 13.42 -22.97
N ILE A 311 -21.53 14.65 -23.50
CA ILE A 311 -20.44 15.63 -23.54
C ILE A 311 -20.31 16.32 -22.18
N ASN A 312 -19.11 16.21 -21.60
CA ASN A 312 -18.69 16.89 -20.39
C ASN A 312 -17.58 17.88 -20.77
N LYS A 313 -17.74 19.16 -20.44
CA LYS A 313 -16.69 20.17 -20.57
C LYS A 313 -16.23 20.60 -19.18
N LEU A 314 -14.98 20.31 -18.88
CA LEU A 314 -14.37 20.43 -17.55
C LEU A 314 -13.25 21.48 -17.61
N SER A 315 -13.20 22.38 -16.64
CA SER A 315 -12.10 23.34 -16.53
C SER A 315 -11.09 22.84 -15.49
N VAL A 316 -9.93 22.39 -15.97
CA VAL A 316 -8.88 21.77 -15.15
C VAL A 316 -8.17 22.82 -14.32
N ARG A 317 -8.09 22.58 -13.00
CA ARG A 317 -7.44 23.51 -12.06
C ARG A 317 -5.99 23.10 -11.82
N SER A 318 -5.77 21.82 -11.59
CA SER A 318 -4.45 21.24 -11.32
C SER A 318 -4.01 20.38 -12.49
N ASN A 319 -2.74 20.49 -12.91
CA ASN A 319 -2.21 19.60 -13.92
C ASN A 319 -2.03 18.19 -13.36
N GLY A 320 -1.99 17.15 -14.21
CA GLY A 320 -1.76 15.78 -13.73
C GLY A 320 -2.14 14.70 -14.74
N LEU A 321 -1.97 13.43 -14.33
CA LEU A 321 -2.45 12.26 -15.06
C LEU A 321 -3.91 12.00 -14.72
N GLY A 322 -4.70 11.60 -15.72
CA GLY A 322 -6.11 11.27 -15.55
C GLY A 322 -6.36 9.82 -15.15
N TYR A 323 -7.36 9.62 -14.29
CA TYR A 323 -7.87 8.33 -13.86
C TYR A 323 -9.40 8.35 -13.86
N ILE A 324 -10.04 7.27 -14.30
CA ILE A 324 -11.49 7.12 -14.16
C ILE A 324 -11.81 6.47 -12.82
N SER A 325 -12.28 7.26 -11.88
CA SER A 325 -12.77 6.78 -10.59
C SER A 325 -14.10 6.06 -10.79
N TYR A 326 -14.05 4.73 -10.83
CA TYR A 326 -15.21 3.85 -11.00
C TYR A 326 -15.24 2.78 -9.91
N TYR A 327 -15.55 3.22 -8.67
CA TYR A 327 -15.67 2.36 -7.50
C TYR A 327 -17.13 2.28 -7.06
N THR A 328 -17.66 1.07 -6.94
CA THR A 328 -19.08 0.84 -6.64
C THR A 328 -19.28 -0.45 -5.87
N THR A 329 -20.29 -0.49 -5.00
CA THR A 329 -20.68 -1.72 -4.30
C THR A 329 -21.34 -2.73 -5.25
N ASN A 330 -21.81 -2.28 -6.42
CA ASN A 330 -22.37 -3.13 -7.48
C ASN A 330 -21.30 -3.65 -8.47
N TRP A 331 -20.00 -3.57 -8.13
CA TRP A 331 -18.89 -3.85 -9.05
C TRP A 331 -18.93 -5.23 -9.72
N LYS A 332 -19.64 -6.20 -9.13
CA LYS A 332 -19.82 -7.56 -9.69
C LYS A 332 -20.75 -7.59 -10.91
N ASN A 333 -21.71 -6.67 -11.00
CA ASN A 333 -22.69 -6.60 -12.10
C ASN A 333 -22.55 -5.34 -12.96
N ALA A 334 -21.86 -4.32 -12.45
CA ALA A 334 -21.56 -3.09 -13.16
C ALA A 334 -20.81 -3.40 -14.47
N LYS A 335 -21.23 -2.74 -15.55
CA LYS A 335 -20.66 -2.95 -16.89
C LYS A 335 -19.51 -1.97 -17.14
N PRO A 336 -18.54 -2.31 -18.00
CA PRO A 336 -17.57 -1.34 -18.46
C PRO A 336 -18.24 -0.16 -19.16
N VAL A 337 -17.71 1.06 -18.94
CA VAL A 337 -18.21 2.29 -19.57
C VAL A 337 -17.20 2.77 -20.61
N LYS A 338 -17.66 2.95 -21.86
CA LYS A 338 -16.84 3.53 -22.95
C LYS A 338 -16.71 5.03 -22.72
N ILE A 339 -15.49 5.54 -22.66
CA ILE A 339 -15.21 6.97 -22.47
C ILE A 339 -14.18 7.42 -23.51
N HIS A 340 -14.50 8.54 -24.15
CA HIS A 340 -13.68 9.24 -25.11
C HIS A 340 -13.14 10.54 -24.50
N ILE A 341 -11.84 10.58 -24.20
CA ILE A 341 -11.13 11.76 -23.69
C ILE A 341 -10.47 12.48 -24.87
N ALA A 342 -11.20 13.47 -25.39
CA ALA A 342 -10.86 14.13 -26.66
C ALA A 342 -9.87 15.30 -26.52
N SER A 343 -9.66 15.79 -25.30
CA SER A 343 -8.67 16.84 -24.97
C SER A 343 -7.41 16.27 -24.31
N GLY A 344 -6.50 17.15 -23.85
CA GLY A 344 -5.27 16.75 -23.18
C GLY A 344 -4.20 16.18 -24.12
N LYS A 345 -3.06 15.81 -23.53
CA LYS A 345 -1.92 15.21 -24.23
C LYS A 345 -1.86 13.72 -23.90
N VAL A 346 -1.66 12.88 -24.89
CA VAL A 346 -1.39 11.46 -24.63
C VAL A 346 -0.03 11.35 -23.95
N ASN A 347 -0.05 10.79 -22.74
CA ASN A 347 1.14 10.32 -22.03
C ASN A 347 1.38 8.82 -22.29
N GLY A 348 0.30 8.06 -22.48
CA GLY A 348 0.31 6.62 -22.48
C GLY A 348 0.45 6.03 -21.07
N TYR A 349 0.31 4.71 -21.01
CA TYR A 349 0.64 3.86 -19.86
C TYR A 349 1.03 2.47 -20.37
N PHE A 350 1.76 1.71 -19.55
CA PHE A 350 2.03 0.30 -19.83
C PHE A 350 0.97 -0.58 -19.15
N ASP A 351 0.57 -1.67 -19.78
CA ASP A 351 -0.49 -2.56 -19.31
C ASP A 351 -0.10 -3.98 -19.68
N LEU A 352 0.14 -4.81 -18.67
CA LEU A 352 0.62 -6.18 -18.85
C LEU A 352 -0.37 -7.05 -19.66
N ALA A 353 -1.67 -6.69 -19.67
CA ALA A 353 -2.70 -7.41 -20.42
C ALA A 353 -2.76 -6.99 -21.90
N LYS A 354 -2.24 -5.81 -22.27
CA LYS A 354 -2.35 -5.24 -23.62
C LYS A 354 -1.02 -5.16 -24.37
N HIS A 355 0.06 -4.87 -23.64
CA HIS A 355 1.36 -4.51 -24.18
C HIS A 355 2.39 -5.62 -24.02
N THR A 356 3.42 -5.60 -24.86
CA THR A 356 4.55 -6.53 -24.84
C THR A 356 5.86 -5.80 -24.60
N SER A 357 6.97 -6.52 -24.40
CA SER A 357 8.32 -5.93 -24.33
C SER A 357 8.67 -5.03 -25.53
N ALA A 358 8.12 -5.33 -26.71
CA ALA A 358 8.36 -4.55 -27.93
C ALA A 358 7.69 -3.16 -27.89
N ASP A 359 6.62 -3.00 -27.12
CA ASP A 359 5.88 -1.74 -26.97
C ASP A 359 6.56 -0.78 -25.99
N TRP A 360 7.36 -1.31 -25.05
CA TRP A 360 7.92 -0.56 -23.93
C TRP A 360 8.58 0.75 -24.37
N LYS A 361 9.52 0.67 -25.31
CA LYS A 361 10.30 1.82 -25.76
C LYS A 361 9.42 2.89 -26.42
N ARG A 362 8.46 2.49 -27.25
CA ARG A 362 7.49 3.41 -27.88
C ARG A 362 6.70 4.18 -26.83
N LEU A 363 6.21 3.47 -25.81
CA LEU A 363 5.35 4.04 -24.77
C LEU A 363 6.13 4.99 -23.85
N ILE A 364 7.27 4.56 -23.30
CA ILE A 364 8.03 5.37 -22.34
C ILE A 364 8.73 6.58 -22.99
N ASP A 365 9.16 6.47 -24.26
CA ASP A 365 9.74 7.60 -24.99
C ASP A 365 8.65 8.62 -25.41
N GLY A 366 7.39 8.18 -25.56
CA GLY A 366 6.24 9.05 -25.87
C GLY A 366 5.65 9.79 -24.66
N ALA A 367 5.99 9.38 -23.43
CA ALA A 367 5.47 9.97 -22.21
C ALA A 367 5.87 11.46 -22.05
N VAL A 368 4.87 12.29 -21.72
CA VAL A 368 4.99 13.76 -21.57
C VAL A 368 4.91 14.25 -20.13
N SER A 369 4.46 13.40 -19.21
CA SER A 369 4.33 13.67 -17.78
C SER A 369 5.60 13.24 -17.03
N THR A 370 5.80 13.80 -15.82
CA THR A 370 6.88 13.40 -14.91
C THR A 370 6.70 12.00 -14.34
N TYR A 371 5.47 11.47 -14.39
CA TYR A 371 5.12 10.12 -13.97
C TYR A 371 4.54 9.31 -15.14
N PHE A 372 4.69 8.00 -15.04
CA PHE A 372 4.18 7.03 -16.00
C PHE A 372 3.52 5.86 -15.27
N ASP A 373 2.30 5.53 -15.68
CA ASP A 373 1.53 4.44 -15.08
C ASP A 373 1.93 3.09 -15.68
N LEU A 374 2.05 2.08 -14.82
CA LEU A 374 2.15 0.68 -15.21
C LEU A 374 1.04 -0.13 -14.55
N LYS A 375 0.24 -0.84 -15.35
CA LYS A 375 -0.90 -1.65 -14.90
C LYS A 375 -0.56 -3.14 -14.97
N GLY A 376 -0.65 -3.82 -13.84
CA GLY A 376 -0.40 -5.25 -13.70
C GLY A 376 -1.70 -6.05 -13.57
N LYS A 377 -1.59 -7.27 -13.06
CA LYS A 377 -2.73 -8.15 -12.72
C LYS A 377 -3.17 -8.02 -11.27
N SER A 378 -2.25 -7.64 -10.38
CA SER A 378 -2.52 -7.50 -8.94
C SER A 378 -1.86 -6.27 -8.33
N VAL A 379 -1.02 -5.56 -9.08
CA VAL A 379 -0.43 -4.28 -8.67
C VAL A 379 -0.37 -3.28 -9.83
N ASN A 380 -0.64 -2.02 -9.52
CA ASN A 380 -0.39 -0.89 -10.40
C ASN A 380 0.71 -0.01 -9.81
N LEU A 381 1.48 0.64 -10.67
CA LEU A 381 2.60 1.50 -10.28
C LEU A 381 2.48 2.86 -10.97
N ALA A 382 2.82 3.93 -10.26
CA ALA A 382 3.04 5.26 -10.83
C ALA A 382 4.45 5.73 -10.49
N PHE A 383 5.39 5.50 -11.40
CA PHE A 383 6.81 5.79 -11.19
C PHE A 383 7.27 6.96 -12.03
N THR A 384 8.36 7.62 -11.62
CA THR A 384 8.85 8.75 -12.40
C THR A 384 9.30 8.28 -13.79
N THR A 385 8.84 8.99 -14.81
CA THR A 385 9.14 8.71 -16.22
C THR A 385 10.64 8.74 -16.47
N GLU A 386 11.37 9.63 -15.80
CA GLU A 386 12.82 9.74 -15.89
C GLU A 386 13.53 8.45 -15.43
N ASP A 387 13.19 7.91 -14.26
CA ASP A 387 13.85 6.72 -13.74
C ASP A 387 13.52 5.48 -14.58
N LEU A 388 12.26 5.35 -15.00
CA LEU A 388 11.84 4.28 -15.90
C LEU A 388 12.62 4.34 -17.22
N ARG A 389 12.70 5.52 -17.86
CA ARG A 389 13.44 5.71 -19.12
C ARG A 389 14.94 5.45 -18.97
N THR A 390 15.49 5.75 -17.79
CA THR A 390 16.94 5.63 -17.52
C THR A 390 17.35 4.21 -17.14
N TYR A 391 16.58 3.53 -16.30
CA TYR A 391 16.99 2.28 -15.64
C TYR A 391 16.17 1.06 -16.05
N CYS A 392 14.92 1.22 -16.51
CA CYS A 392 14.06 0.10 -16.89
C CYS A 392 14.21 -0.23 -18.38
N SER A 393 14.80 -1.39 -18.67
CA SER A 393 14.98 -1.86 -20.05
C SER A 393 13.75 -2.55 -20.63
N ASP A 394 12.87 -3.10 -19.79
CA ASP A 394 11.66 -3.81 -20.21
C ASP A 394 10.53 -3.67 -19.16
N GLY A 395 9.50 -2.89 -19.50
CA GLY A 395 8.32 -2.72 -18.65
C GLY A 395 7.48 -3.98 -18.47
N TYR A 396 7.52 -4.92 -19.44
CA TYR A 396 6.79 -6.19 -19.33
C TYR A 396 7.41 -7.06 -18.23
N GLU A 397 8.73 -7.26 -18.28
CA GLU A 397 9.45 -8.02 -17.26
C GLU A 397 9.35 -7.35 -15.89
N LEU A 398 9.46 -6.01 -15.83
CA LEU A 398 9.30 -5.27 -14.58
C LEU A 398 7.95 -5.56 -13.91
N MET A 399 6.86 -5.45 -14.66
CA MET A 399 5.52 -5.70 -14.13
C MET A 399 5.30 -7.16 -13.74
N GLN A 400 5.93 -8.12 -14.43
CA GLN A 400 5.89 -9.52 -13.99
C GLN A 400 6.52 -9.71 -12.61
N VAL A 401 7.64 -9.04 -12.30
CA VAL A 401 8.30 -9.14 -10.99
C VAL A 401 7.40 -8.58 -9.88
N TYR A 402 6.79 -7.41 -10.11
CA TYR A 402 5.89 -6.79 -9.13
C TYR A 402 4.59 -7.59 -8.94
N ASP A 403 3.99 -8.13 -10.01
CA ASP A 403 2.83 -9.03 -9.89
C ASP A 403 3.19 -10.33 -9.17
N GLU A 404 4.37 -10.90 -9.41
CA GLU A 404 4.84 -12.11 -8.71
C GLU A 404 5.05 -11.84 -7.22
N LEU A 405 5.61 -10.67 -6.86
CA LEU A 405 5.71 -10.21 -5.48
C LEU A 405 4.33 -10.19 -4.81
N VAL A 406 3.36 -9.47 -5.38
CA VAL A 406 2.03 -9.33 -4.76
C VAL A 406 1.29 -10.67 -4.72
N THR A 407 1.47 -11.50 -5.76
CA THR A 407 0.91 -12.86 -5.77
C THR A 407 1.47 -13.69 -4.61
N MET A 408 2.78 -13.64 -4.36
CA MET A 408 3.39 -14.34 -3.23
C MET A 408 2.85 -13.85 -1.89
N GLU A 409 2.67 -12.54 -1.70
CA GLU A 409 2.06 -12.02 -0.46
C GLU A 409 0.63 -12.52 -0.27
N HIS A 410 -0.18 -12.48 -1.34
CA HIS A 410 -1.55 -13.01 -1.35
C HIS A 410 -1.60 -14.52 -1.05
N GLU A 411 -0.62 -15.30 -1.51
CA GLU A 411 -0.49 -16.71 -1.17
C GLU A 411 -0.10 -16.91 0.31
N ILE A 412 0.89 -16.16 0.81
CA ILE A 412 1.36 -16.25 2.19
C ILE A 412 0.23 -15.93 3.18
N MET A 413 -0.55 -14.89 2.91
CA MET A 413 -1.67 -14.50 3.77
C MET A 413 -2.98 -15.26 3.48
N GLY A 414 -2.97 -16.21 2.53
CA GLY A 414 -4.08 -17.13 2.27
C GLY A 414 -5.19 -16.64 1.33
N LEU A 415 -5.05 -15.50 0.67
CA LEU A 415 -6.09 -15.00 -0.24
C LEU A 415 -6.30 -15.94 -1.44
N VAL A 416 -5.23 -16.60 -1.91
CA VAL A 416 -5.34 -17.60 -2.98
C VAL A 416 -6.09 -18.84 -2.49
N LYS A 417 -5.68 -19.40 -1.34
CA LYS A 417 -6.27 -20.61 -0.76
C LYS A 417 -7.76 -20.47 -0.46
N TYR A 418 -8.17 -19.32 0.09
CA TYR A 418 -9.54 -19.06 0.51
C TYR A 418 -10.38 -18.32 -0.55
N ASN A 419 -9.84 -18.12 -1.76
CA ASN A 419 -10.51 -17.40 -2.85
C ASN A 419 -10.98 -15.98 -2.45
N LEU A 420 -10.11 -15.25 -1.76
CA LEU A 420 -10.34 -13.89 -1.24
C LEU A 420 -9.54 -12.82 -1.97
N ARG A 421 -8.83 -13.15 -3.06
CA ARG A 421 -8.10 -12.12 -3.83
C ARG A 421 -9.09 -11.04 -4.31
N PRO A 422 -8.89 -9.77 -3.95
CA PRO A 422 -9.80 -8.71 -4.36
C PRO A 422 -9.62 -8.43 -5.85
N LYS A 423 -10.64 -7.82 -6.47
CA LYS A 423 -10.50 -7.27 -7.83
C LYS A 423 -9.56 -6.04 -7.85
N ASN A 424 -9.43 -5.34 -6.72
CA ASN A 424 -8.53 -4.20 -6.61
C ASN A 424 -7.06 -4.61 -6.74
N HIS A 425 -6.26 -3.74 -7.35
CA HIS A 425 -4.81 -3.86 -7.37
C HIS A 425 -4.22 -3.25 -6.10
N MET A 426 -3.04 -3.70 -5.67
CA MET A 426 -2.18 -2.90 -4.80
C MET A 426 -1.58 -1.73 -5.59
N PHE A 427 -1.03 -0.73 -4.90
CA PHE A 427 -0.47 0.44 -5.57
C PHE A 427 0.91 0.81 -5.02
N GLY A 428 1.84 1.14 -5.92
CA GLY A 428 3.15 1.69 -5.59
C GLY A 428 3.45 2.95 -6.36
N ARG A 429 4.11 3.94 -5.74
CA ARG A 429 4.49 5.20 -6.39
C ARG A 429 5.88 5.62 -6.00
N THR A 430 6.57 6.34 -6.88
CA THR A 430 7.82 7.01 -6.47
C THR A 430 7.49 8.18 -5.55
N VAL A 431 8.29 8.39 -4.51
CA VAL A 431 8.16 9.51 -3.57
C VAL A 431 9.51 10.19 -3.38
N ALA A 432 9.49 11.45 -2.94
CA ALA A 432 10.70 12.27 -2.84
C ALA A 432 11.76 11.68 -1.89
N SER A 433 11.35 11.06 -0.79
CA SER A 433 12.26 10.38 0.13
C SER A 433 11.58 9.30 0.96
N GLY A 434 12.32 8.23 1.25
CA GLY A 434 11.94 7.18 2.17
C GLY A 434 11.08 6.09 1.53
N TYR A 435 11.20 4.88 2.06
CA TYR A 435 10.23 3.81 1.83
C TYR A 435 9.19 3.90 2.93
N PHE A 436 7.92 3.80 2.56
CA PHE A 436 6.80 3.74 3.50
C PHE A 436 5.55 3.17 2.83
N ALA A 437 4.58 2.78 3.65
CA ALA A 437 3.21 2.50 3.24
C ALA A 437 2.24 3.46 3.94
N ASP A 438 1.24 3.94 3.21
CA ASP A 438 0.22 4.86 3.70
C ASP A 438 -1.19 4.47 3.23
N GLY A 439 -2.16 5.38 3.40
CA GLY A 439 -3.55 5.17 2.97
C GLY A 439 -3.75 5.13 1.45
N VAL A 440 -2.73 5.46 0.66
CA VAL A 440 -2.75 5.44 -0.81
C VAL A 440 -2.08 4.17 -1.36
N GLY A 441 -1.04 3.69 -0.69
CA GLY A 441 -0.30 2.48 -1.06
C GLY A 441 1.16 2.58 -0.63
N VAL A 442 2.06 2.05 -1.46
CA VAL A 442 3.50 2.05 -1.21
C VAL A 442 4.18 3.29 -1.79
N GLY A 443 5.00 3.97 -1.00
CA GLY A 443 5.97 4.97 -1.44
C GLY A 443 7.37 4.34 -1.59
N ILE A 444 7.93 4.44 -2.80
CA ILE A 444 9.28 3.98 -3.13
C ILE A 444 10.21 5.19 -3.22
N ASP A 445 11.27 5.17 -2.41
CA ASP A 445 12.26 6.26 -2.34
C ASP A 445 12.90 6.55 -3.72
N LYS A 446 12.89 7.82 -4.13
CA LYS A 446 13.50 8.29 -5.39
C LYS A 446 14.96 7.85 -5.55
N ASN A 447 15.76 7.81 -4.48
CA ASN A 447 17.18 7.42 -4.58
C ASN A 447 17.39 5.92 -4.80
N SER A 448 16.34 5.13 -4.62
CA SER A 448 16.36 3.67 -4.76
C SER A 448 15.73 3.18 -6.07
N MET A 449 15.29 4.12 -6.92
CA MET A 449 14.56 3.79 -8.14
C MET A 449 15.35 2.96 -9.13
N LYS A 450 16.68 3.10 -9.20
CA LYS A 450 17.53 2.21 -10.01
C LYS A 450 17.34 0.75 -9.62
N GLN A 451 17.39 0.43 -8.33
CA GLN A 451 17.20 -0.94 -7.83
C GLN A 451 15.74 -1.38 -7.97
N ALA A 452 14.78 -0.46 -7.87
CA ALA A 452 13.36 -0.77 -7.93
C ALA A 452 12.82 -0.99 -9.36
N VAL A 453 13.50 -0.49 -10.41
CA VAL A 453 12.98 -0.60 -11.79
C VAL A 453 13.92 -1.29 -12.78
N ASP A 454 15.19 -1.48 -12.44
CA ASP A 454 16.11 -2.26 -13.28
C ASP A 454 15.81 -3.75 -13.11
N VAL A 455 15.30 -4.38 -14.17
CA VAL A 455 14.88 -5.79 -14.23
C VAL A 455 16.03 -6.77 -13.89
N SER A 456 17.29 -6.35 -14.06
CA SER A 456 18.46 -7.15 -13.70
C SER A 456 18.81 -7.06 -12.21
N LEU A 457 18.30 -6.04 -11.50
CA LEU A 457 18.61 -5.78 -10.10
C LEU A 457 17.46 -6.09 -9.15
N ILE A 458 16.22 -5.75 -9.52
CA ILE A 458 15.07 -5.73 -8.61
C ILE A 458 14.89 -7.01 -7.80
N ARG A 459 15.10 -8.20 -8.40
CA ARG A 459 14.96 -9.49 -7.71
C ARG A 459 15.93 -9.65 -6.53
N ASN A 460 17.11 -9.04 -6.60
CA ASN A 460 18.11 -9.03 -5.52
C ASN A 460 17.86 -7.92 -4.47
N TYR A 461 17.04 -6.91 -4.80
CA TYR A 461 16.73 -5.77 -3.94
C TYR A 461 15.25 -5.72 -3.53
N ILE A 462 14.55 -6.85 -3.69
CA ILE A 462 13.09 -6.95 -3.56
C ILE A 462 12.58 -6.73 -2.13
N TRP A 463 13.45 -6.85 -1.13
CA TRP A 463 13.09 -6.71 0.29
C TRP A 463 12.39 -5.37 0.57
N GLY A 464 12.91 -4.25 0.05
CA GLY A 464 12.32 -2.92 0.26
C GLY A 464 10.88 -2.84 -0.24
N PRO A 465 10.63 -3.09 -1.54
CA PRO A 465 9.27 -3.16 -2.06
C PRO A 465 8.36 -4.15 -1.32
N ALA A 466 8.82 -5.38 -1.04
CA ALA A 466 8.03 -6.40 -0.34
C ALA A 466 7.71 -6.02 1.11
N HIS A 467 8.59 -5.28 1.78
CA HIS A 467 8.35 -4.79 3.12
C HIS A 467 7.20 -3.79 3.17
N GLU A 468 7.15 -2.86 2.21
CA GLU A 468 6.09 -1.85 2.16
C GLU A 468 4.76 -2.41 1.65
N PHE A 469 4.77 -3.29 0.63
CA PHE A 469 3.56 -4.01 0.24
C PHE A 469 3.05 -4.90 1.40
N GLY A 470 3.97 -5.52 2.13
CA GLY A 470 3.69 -6.24 3.35
C GLY A 470 2.98 -5.37 4.40
N HIS A 471 3.35 -4.10 4.57
CA HIS A 471 2.64 -3.16 5.46
C HIS A 471 1.19 -2.92 5.05
N VAL A 472 0.92 -2.79 3.75
CA VAL A 472 -0.45 -2.68 3.22
C VAL A 472 -1.24 -3.94 3.54
N ASN A 473 -0.63 -5.12 3.36
CA ASN A 473 -1.23 -6.45 3.57
C ASN A 473 -1.23 -6.96 5.02
N GLN A 474 -0.63 -6.24 5.97
CA GLN A 474 -0.66 -6.64 7.38
C GLN A 474 -2.10 -6.70 7.91
N ILE A 475 -2.50 -7.88 8.36
CA ILE A 475 -3.85 -8.14 8.88
C ILE A 475 -3.94 -7.58 10.30
N ARG A 476 -4.79 -6.58 10.49
CA ARG A 476 -4.86 -5.83 11.75
C ARG A 476 -6.19 -6.04 12.48
N PRO A 477 -6.20 -6.11 13.82
CA PRO A 477 -5.03 -6.09 14.72
C PRO A 477 -4.35 -7.46 14.92
N GLY A 478 -5.01 -8.60 14.65
CA GLY A 478 -4.52 -9.92 15.07
C GLY A 478 -3.21 -10.45 14.43
N LEU A 479 -2.68 -9.84 13.38
CA LEU A 479 -1.29 -10.04 12.88
C LEU A 479 -0.55 -8.70 12.72
N LYS A 480 -0.95 -7.67 13.47
CA LYS A 480 -0.30 -6.37 13.61
C LYS A 480 -0.68 -5.76 14.97
N TRP A 481 -0.39 -6.47 16.06
CA TRP A 481 -0.57 -5.94 17.40
C TRP A 481 0.65 -5.10 17.81
N LEU A 482 0.56 -4.38 18.93
CA LEU A 482 1.64 -3.53 19.42
C LEU A 482 2.98 -4.28 19.46
N GLY A 483 4.01 -3.70 18.86
CA GLY A 483 5.35 -4.26 18.78
C GLY A 483 5.62 -5.19 17.60
N THR A 484 4.62 -5.40 16.74
CA THR A 484 4.76 -6.18 15.51
C THR A 484 4.63 -5.39 14.22
N THR A 485 4.49 -4.04 14.29
CA THR A 485 4.30 -3.20 13.10
C THR A 485 5.38 -3.42 12.05
N GLU A 486 6.65 -3.51 12.47
CA GLU A 486 7.81 -3.77 11.61
C GLU A 486 8.29 -5.24 11.66
N VAL A 487 7.41 -6.17 12.04
CA VAL A 487 7.78 -7.58 12.24
C VAL A 487 6.97 -8.52 11.36
N THR A 488 5.65 -8.49 11.43
CA THR A 488 4.80 -9.45 10.72
C THR A 488 4.74 -9.17 9.22
N ASN A 489 4.86 -7.91 8.78
CA ASN A 489 5.09 -7.58 7.36
C ASN A 489 6.36 -8.25 6.82
N ASN A 490 7.41 -8.36 7.64
CA ASN A 490 8.67 -8.96 7.21
C ASN A 490 8.61 -10.48 7.01
N VAL A 491 7.52 -11.15 7.42
CA VAL A 491 7.25 -12.53 7.00
C VAL A 491 7.09 -12.61 5.48
N TYR A 492 6.39 -11.65 4.89
CA TYR A 492 6.25 -11.51 3.45
C TYR A 492 7.60 -11.23 2.79
N SER A 493 8.30 -10.17 3.24
CA SER A 493 9.60 -9.75 2.72
C SER A 493 10.63 -10.87 2.74
N ALA A 494 10.69 -11.65 3.83
CA ALA A 494 11.62 -12.75 3.97
C ALA A 494 11.33 -13.87 2.97
N LEU A 495 10.07 -14.28 2.81
CA LEU A 495 9.71 -15.34 1.86
C LEU A 495 9.92 -14.91 0.41
N VAL A 496 9.53 -13.68 0.06
CA VAL A 496 9.75 -13.12 -1.28
C VAL A 496 11.24 -13.00 -1.60
N SER A 497 12.05 -12.47 -0.67
CA SER A 497 13.50 -12.33 -0.87
C SER A 497 14.20 -13.69 -0.94
N TYR A 498 13.76 -14.66 -0.12
CA TYR A 498 14.29 -16.02 -0.16
C TYR A 498 13.97 -16.73 -1.47
N HIS A 499 12.76 -16.53 -2.03
CA HIS A 499 12.37 -17.09 -3.33
C HIS A 499 13.34 -16.67 -4.44
N TYR A 500 13.72 -15.39 -4.49
CA TYR A 500 14.61 -14.88 -5.55
C TYR A 500 16.09 -15.15 -5.30
N THR A 501 16.55 -15.10 -4.05
CA THR A 501 17.99 -15.08 -3.74
C THR A 501 18.50 -16.34 -3.04
N GLY A 502 17.60 -17.18 -2.50
CA GLY A 502 17.95 -18.32 -1.64
C GLY A 502 18.55 -17.93 -0.29
N THR A 503 18.53 -16.64 0.07
CA THR A 503 19.08 -16.08 1.31
C THR A 503 18.21 -14.94 1.83
N ILE A 504 18.39 -14.55 3.08
CA ILE A 504 17.78 -13.33 3.64
C ILE A 504 18.79 -12.62 4.53
N SER A 505 18.70 -11.28 4.60
CA SER A 505 19.62 -10.44 5.39
C SER A 505 19.72 -10.87 6.86
N LEU A 506 18.66 -11.45 7.42
CA LEU A 506 18.66 -12.01 8.78
C LEU A 506 19.82 -13.00 9.03
N GLU A 507 20.19 -13.77 8.01
CA GLU A 507 21.22 -14.81 8.08
C GLU A 507 22.55 -14.39 7.42
N THR A 508 22.60 -13.22 6.76
CA THR A 508 23.76 -12.81 5.94
C THR A 508 24.27 -11.40 6.21
N GLU A 509 23.56 -10.57 6.98
CA GLU A 509 23.97 -9.20 7.30
C GLU A 509 25.17 -9.19 8.26
N ASN A 510 26.16 -8.32 7.99
CA ASN A 510 27.27 -8.06 8.90
C ASN A 510 26.92 -6.92 9.87
N CYS A 511 26.54 -7.28 11.09
CA CYS A 511 25.97 -6.35 12.04
C CYS A 511 26.40 -6.63 13.49
N GLN A 512 26.15 -5.68 14.41
CA GLN A 512 26.67 -5.74 15.78
C GLN A 512 25.95 -6.79 16.63
N ILE A 513 26.67 -7.74 17.22
CA ILE A 513 26.07 -8.84 17.98
C ILE A 513 26.10 -8.65 19.49
N ASP A 514 26.74 -7.59 19.97
CA ASP A 514 26.75 -7.19 21.38
C ASP A 514 27.14 -5.72 21.53
N THR A 515 27.06 -5.20 22.76
CA THR A 515 27.39 -3.81 23.10
C THR A 515 28.89 -3.50 23.10
N ASN A 516 29.76 -4.50 22.89
CA ASN A 516 31.20 -4.29 22.79
C ASN A 516 31.65 -3.96 21.36
N GLY A 517 30.71 -3.80 20.42
CA GLY A 517 30.99 -3.47 19.02
C GLY A 517 31.46 -4.65 18.19
N ASN A 518 31.32 -5.89 18.69
CA ASN A 518 31.59 -7.09 17.93
C ASN A 518 30.60 -7.23 16.77
N ARG A 519 31.09 -7.62 15.58
CA ARG A 519 30.26 -7.78 14.38
C ARG A 519 30.55 -9.11 13.67
N GLU A 520 29.52 -9.68 13.04
CA GLU A 520 29.59 -10.95 12.32
C GLU A 520 28.56 -10.98 11.19
N LEU A 521 28.86 -11.70 10.09
CA LEU A 521 27.83 -12.09 9.11
C LEU A 521 26.83 -13.07 9.76
N GLY A 522 25.54 -12.78 9.60
CA GLY A 522 24.44 -13.47 10.29
C GLY A 522 24.15 -12.89 11.68
N GLY A 523 24.57 -11.65 11.92
CA GLY A 523 24.52 -11.04 13.25
C GLY A 523 23.12 -10.93 13.85
N ARG A 524 22.07 -10.68 13.04
CA ARG A 524 20.68 -10.62 13.53
C ARG A 524 20.23 -11.97 14.11
N MET A 525 20.46 -13.07 13.38
CA MET A 525 20.15 -14.41 13.88
C MET A 525 20.99 -14.75 15.12
N ASN A 526 22.28 -14.40 15.14
CA ASN A 526 23.13 -14.62 16.31
C ASN A 526 22.68 -13.81 17.54
N CYS A 527 22.12 -12.60 17.35
CA CYS A 527 21.49 -11.84 18.43
C CYS A 527 20.29 -12.61 18.99
N TYR A 528 19.37 -13.08 18.15
CA TYR A 528 18.23 -13.90 18.60
C TYR A 528 18.70 -15.15 19.37
N LEU A 529 19.66 -15.88 18.81
CA LEU A 529 20.19 -17.11 19.41
C LEU A 529 20.90 -16.84 20.75
N THR A 530 21.54 -15.68 20.91
CA THR A 530 22.21 -15.31 22.16
C THR A 530 21.21 -14.79 23.19
N TYR A 531 20.48 -13.73 22.86
CA TYR A 531 19.64 -13.00 23.82
C TYR A 531 18.28 -13.66 24.04
N GLY A 532 17.66 -14.16 22.98
CA GLY A 532 16.41 -14.91 23.07
C GLY A 532 16.61 -16.31 23.64
N VAL A 533 17.47 -17.11 22.99
CA VAL A 533 17.60 -18.53 23.32
C VAL A 533 18.54 -18.79 24.50
N ALA A 534 19.79 -18.31 24.47
CA ALA A 534 20.75 -18.60 25.54
C ALA A 534 20.43 -17.84 26.83
N HIS A 535 20.08 -16.55 26.74
CA HIS A 535 19.83 -15.70 27.91
C HIS A 535 18.37 -15.69 28.36
N GLY A 536 17.45 -16.13 27.49
CA GLY A 536 16.04 -16.23 27.84
C GLY A 536 15.34 -14.88 27.96
N GLU A 537 15.71 -13.87 27.19
CA GLU A 537 14.99 -12.59 27.17
C GLU A 537 13.57 -12.73 26.56
N PRO A 538 12.60 -11.88 26.97
CA PRO A 538 11.30 -11.79 26.31
C PRO A 538 11.43 -11.34 24.85
N TRP A 539 10.63 -11.91 23.96
CA TRP A 539 10.71 -11.70 22.50
C TRP A 539 10.76 -10.23 22.08
N MET A 540 9.88 -9.41 22.65
CA MET A 540 9.78 -7.99 22.33
C MET A 540 10.97 -7.14 22.79
N PHE A 541 11.88 -7.69 23.60
CA PHE A 541 12.96 -6.97 24.29
C PHE A 541 14.33 -7.60 24.03
N GLN A 542 14.49 -8.28 22.90
CA GLN A 542 15.77 -8.87 22.49
C GLN A 542 16.68 -7.83 21.84
N PHE A 543 17.96 -7.86 22.19
CA PHE A 543 18.96 -6.97 21.63
C PHE A 543 19.12 -7.14 20.11
N GLY A 544 19.42 -6.03 19.44
CA GLY A 544 19.87 -5.99 18.05
C GLY A 544 20.33 -4.58 17.67
N GLN A 545 20.50 -4.34 16.38
CA GLN A 545 21.03 -3.10 15.81
C GLN A 545 20.00 -1.99 15.77
N ASP A 546 18.73 -2.34 15.64
CA ASP A 546 17.62 -1.40 15.78
C ASP A 546 17.42 -1.19 17.28
N LYS A 547 17.76 0.02 17.77
CA LYS A 547 17.74 0.40 19.19
C LYS A 547 18.79 -0.32 20.08
N MET A 548 20.07 -0.29 19.69
CA MET A 548 21.19 -0.87 20.48
C MET A 548 21.27 -0.41 21.95
N THR A 549 20.66 0.72 22.30
CA THR A 549 20.54 1.25 23.66
C THR A 549 19.09 1.50 23.99
N GLY A 550 18.66 1.25 25.23
CA GLY A 550 17.27 1.48 25.63
C GLY A 550 16.30 0.36 25.21
N TYR A 551 16.81 -0.76 24.67
CA TYR A 551 16.01 -1.86 24.14
C TYR A 551 15.22 -2.59 25.22
N ALA A 552 15.77 -2.67 26.44
CA ALA A 552 15.14 -3.32 27.58
C ALA A 552 13.95 -2.51 28.14
N GLU A 553 13.92 -1.20 27.86
CA GLU A 553 12.95 -0.23 28.33
C GLU A 553 11.88 0.12 27.28
N THR A 554 12.26 0.25 26.00
CA THR A 554 11.39 0.79 24.94
C THR A 554 11.17 -0.18 23.77
N GLY A 555 11.66 -1.42 23.91
CA GLY A 555 11.52 -2.47 22.93
C GLY A 555 12.79 -2.77 22.14
N GLY A 556 12.95 -4.05 21.82
CA GLY A 556 14.05 -4.60 21.06
C GLY A 556 13.93 -4.42 19.56
N ASP A 557 14.83 -5.11 18.86
CA ASP A 557 15.06 -5.00 17.44
C ASP A 557 13.99 -5.67 16.58
N HIS A 558 13.48 -4.99 15.56
CA HIS A 558 12.37 -5.49 14.73
C HIS A 558 12.77 -6.69 13.87
N ILE A 559 13.98 -6.69 13.32
CA ILE A 559 14.48 -7.76 12.46
C ILE A 559 14.88 -8.98 13.31
N VAL A 560 15.40 -8.79 14.52
CA VAL A 560 15.64 -9.91 15.47
C VAL A 560 14.32 -10.58 15.87
N LYS A 561 13.25 -9.80 16.10
CA LYS A 561 11.91 -10.36 16.39
C LYS A 561 11.36 -11.22 15.24
N LEU A 562 11.80 -11.01 14.00
CA LEU A 562 11.41 -11.86 12.87
C LEU A 562 11.98 -13.28 12.96
N CYS A 563 13.10 -13.49 13.66
CA CYS A 563 13.79 -14.79 13.72
C CYS A 563 12.88 -15.98 14.04
N PRO A 564 12.12 -16.00 15.14
CA PRO A 564 11.25 -17.13 15.45
C PRO A 564 10.14 -17.35 14.40
N LEU A 565 9.62 -16.30 13.78
CA LEU A 565 8.64 -16.42 12.70
C LEU A 565 9.28 -17.04 11.44
N TRP A 566 10.49 -16.58 11.08
CA TRP A 566 11.26 -17.14 9.98
C TRP A 566 11.61 -18.61 10.21
N GLN A 567 11.95 -19.00 11.44
CA GLN A 567 12.22 -20.40 11.80
C GLN A 567 11.00 -21.31 11.64
N LEU A 568 9.81 -20.82 12.00
CA LEU A 568 8.56 -21.54 11.72
C LEU A 568 8.28 -21.65 10.22
N MET A 569 8.60 -20.61 9.43
CA MET A 569 8.50 -20.66 7.96
C MET A 569 9.46 -21.69 7.36
N LEU A 570 10.71 -21.72 7.80
CA LEU A 570 11.69 -22.72 7.38
C LEU A 570 11.20 -24.15 7.71
N TYR A 571 10.74 -24.37 8.94
CA TYR A 571 10.40 -25.70 9.43
C TYR A 571 9.08 -26.24 8.87
N TYR A 572 8.03 -25.42 8.75
CA TYR A 572 6.71 -25.89 8.29
C TYR A 572 6.43 -25.59 6.81
N ARG A 573 6.89 -24.46 6.27
CA ARG A 573 6.60 -24.06 4.88
C ARG A 573 7.66 -24.57 3.91
N LEU A 574 8.93 -24.28 4.17
CA LEU A 574 10.04 -24.49 3.24
C LEU A 574 10.70 -25.88 3.36
N SER A 575 10.24 -26.75 4.26
CA SER A 575 10.77 -28.09 4.53
C SER A 575 10.31 -29.15 3.53
N ASN A 576 10.36 -28.84 2.22
CA ASN A 576 9.91 -29.71 1.15
C ASN A 576 10.38 -31.17 1.31
N GLY A 577 9.42 -32.09 1.44
CA GLY A 577 9.67 -33.53 1.60
C GLY A 577 9.74 -34.03 3.04
N ALA A 578 9.68 -33.15 4.05
CA ALA A 578 9.54 -33.55 5.44
C ALA A 578 8.10 -33.95 5.77
N SER A 579 7.92 -34.92 6.69
CA SER A 579 6.59 -35.41 7.07
C SER A 579 5.74 -34.40 7.83
N TRP A 580 6.37 -33.39 8.44
CA TRP A 580 5.72 -32.31 9.19
C TRP A 580 5.41 -31.08 8.32
N GLN A 581 5.70 -31.09 7.02
CA GLN A 581 5.45 -29.93 6.17
C GLN A 581 3.96 -29.54 6.19
N LYS A 582 3.70 -28.25 6.39
CA LYS A 582 2.40 -27.57 6.38
C LYS A 582 2.53 -26.25 5.59
N PRO A 583 2.56 -26.27 4.24
CA PRO A 583 2.90 -25.08 3.45
C PRO A 583 1.98 -23.88 3.68
N ASP A 584 0.71 -24.14 4.03
CA ASP A 584 -0.32 -23.12 4.21
C ASP A 584 -0.55 -22.70 5.67
N TRP A 585 0.29 -23.12 6.62
CA TRP A 585 -0.01 -22.90 8.05
C TRP A 585 -0.25 -21.43 8.40
N TYR A 586 0.54 -20.51 7.82
CA TYR A 586 0.39 -19.08 8.06
C TYR A 586 -0.84 -18.50 7.37
N ALA A 587 -1.19 -19.02 6.18
CA ALA A 587 -2.42 -18.68 5.48
C ALA A 587 -3.67 -19.06 6.28
N ASP A 588 -3.63 -20.20 6.96
CA ASP A 588 -4.73 -20.69 7.80
C ASP A 588 -4.85 -19.87 9.09
N VAL A 589 -3.73 -19.51 9.73
CA VAL A 589 -3.72 -18.57 10.86
C VAL A 589 -4.27 -17.20 10.45
N ALA A 590 -3.83 -16.68 9.29
CA ALA A 590 -4.30 -15.42 8.74
C ALA A 590 -5.82 -15.44 8.48
N GLN A 591 -6.37 -16.57 8.04
CA GLN A 591 -7.82 -16.70 7.86
C GLN A 591 -8.57 -16.71 9.19
N ILE A 592 -8.09 -17.44 10.19
CA ILE A 592 -8.69 -17.42 11.53
C ILE A 592 -8.74 -15.98 12.07
N VAL A 593 -7.65 -15.22 11.91
CA VAL A 593 -7.59 -13.81 12.35
C VAL A 593 -8.56 -12.91 11.58
N ARG A 594 -8.72 -13.10 10.27
CA ARG A 594 -9.72 -12.35 9.47
C ARG A 594 -11.15 -12.60 9.94
N GLU A 595 -11.46 -13.83 10.35
CA GLU A 595 -12.81 -14.22 10.80
C GLU A 595 -13.09 -13.94 12.29
N THR A 596 -12.05 -13.69 13.09
CA THR A 596 -12.19 -13.42 14.53
C THR A 596 -12.67 -11.98 14.76
N ASP A 597 -13.72 -11.79 15.56
CA ASP A 597 -14.02 -10.47 16.11
C ASP A 597 -13.09 -10.20 17.31
N ASP A 598 -12.10 -9.34 17.08
CA ASP A 598 -11.00 -9.08 18.00
C ASP A 598 -10.98 -7.63 18.52
N ALA A 599 -12.10 -6.91 18.38
CA ALA A 599 -12.19 -5.49 18.72
C ALA A 599 -11.87 -5.16 20.19
N ASN A 600 -12.06 -6.12 21.10
CA ASN A 600 -11.86 -5.95 22.54
C ASN A 600 -10.63 -6.71 23.08
N PHE A 601 -9.80 -7.28 22.21
CA PHE A 601 -8.63 -8.04 22.65
C PHE A 601 -7.50 -7.11 23.08
N THR A 602 -6.74 -7.53 24.09
CA THR A 602 -5.48 -6.87 24.47
C THR A 602 -4.34 -7.30 23.55
N ASN A 603 -3.26 -6.53 23.47
CA ASN A 603 -2.06 -6.93 22.72
C ASN A 603 -1.48 -8.27 23.19
N GLY A 604 -1.55 -8.55 24.51
CA GLY A 604 -1.14 -9.85 25.06
C GLY A 604 -2.02 -10.99 24.57
N GLN A 605 -3.34 -10.78 24.50
CA GLN A 605 -4.28 -11.76 23.94
C GLN A 605 -4.04 -12.01 22.45
N HIS A 606 -3.71 -10.99 21.65
CA HIS A 606 -3.32 -11.21 20.24
C HIS A 606 -2.08 -12.10 20.12
N GLN A 607 -1.05 -11.85 20.92
CA GLN A 607 0.16 -12.69 20.93
C GLN A 607 -0.14 -14.13 21.38
N LEU A 608 -0.93 -14.33 22.44
CA LEU A 608 -1.37 -15.65 22.90
C LEU A 608 -2.21 -16.38 21.85
N ASN A 609 -3.12 -15.66 21.18
CA ASN A 609 -3.95 -16.22 20.13
C ASN A 609 -3.16 -16.58 18.88
N PHE A 610 -2.13 -15.79 18.50
CA PHE A 610 -1.21 -16.18 17.43
C PHE A 610 -0.55 -17.53 17.72
N MET A 611 -0.02 -17.72 18.93
CA MET A 611 0.59 -18.99 19.35
C MET A 611 -0.43 -20.14 19.39
N ARG A 612 -1.62 -19.89 19.94
CA ARG A 612 -2.72 -20.86 20.01
C ARG A 612 -3.18 -21.30 18.61
N ASN A 613 -3.48 -20.35 17.73
CA ASN A 613 -3.93 -20.60 16.37
C ASN A 613 -2.87 -21.33 15.56
N THR A 614 -1.59 -20.99 15.75
CA THR A 614 -0.47 -21.70 15.11
C THR A 614 -0.49 -23.17 15.52
N MET A 615 -0.52 -23.48 16.82
CA MET A 615 -0.59 -24.87 17.31
C MET A 615 -1.85 -25.60 16.84
N ASP A 616 -2.99 -24.92 16.76
CA ASP A 616 -4.23 -25.52 16.28
C ASP A 616 -4.19 -25.87 14.80
N VAL A 617 -3.55 -25.04 13.96
CA VAL A 617 -3.39 -25.29 12.52
C VAL A 617 -2.38 -26.39 12.24
N ILE A 618 -1.23 -26.38 12.92
CA ILE A 618 -0.15 -27.34 12.67
C ILE A 618 -0.35 -28.66 13.41
N HIS A 619 -1.23 -28.69 14.42
CA HIS A 619 -1.51 -29.82 15.30
C HIS A 619 -0.29 -30.37 16.06
N GLU A 620 0.62 -29.49 16.47
CA GLU A 620 1.76 -29.83 17.33
C GLU A 620 1.86 -28.84 18.51
N ASP A 621 2.37 -29.33 19.64
CA ASP A 621 2.66 -28.55 20.84
C ASP A 621 3.99 -27.80 20.65
N LEU A 622 3.89 -26.50 20.35
CA LEU A 622 5.03 -25.59 20.17
C LEU A 622 5.40 -24.80 21.44
N THR A 623 4.89 -25.17 22.62
CA THR A 623 5.15 -24.41 23.85
C THR A 623 6.64 -24.31 24.18
N ASP A 624 7.42 -25.38 24.02
CA ASP A 624 8.87 -25.37 24.26
C ASP A 624 9.58 -24.39 23.31
N PHE A 625 9.13 -24.33 22.05
CA PHE A 625 9.64 -23.36 21.07
C PHE A 625 9.28 -21.93 21.49
N PHE A 626 8.02 -21.65 21.82
CA PHE A 626 7.58 -20.31 22.19
C PHE A 626 8.19 -19.80 23.48
N ILE A 627 8.39 -20.66 24.49
CA ILE A 627 9.08 -20.33 25.73
C ILE A 627 10.55 -20.01 25.43
N THR A 628 11.23 -20.87 24.66
CA THR A 628 12.65 -20.70 24.34
C THR A 628 12.90 -19.45 23.50
N ALA A 629 12.03 -19.17 22.52
CA ALA A 629 12.10 -17.97 21.69
C ALA A 629 11.69 -16.68 22.44
N GLY A 630 11.10 -16.80 23.63
CA GLY A 630 10.65 -15.69 24.46
C GLY A 630 9.25 -15.15 24.14
N LEU A 631 8.48 -15.81 23.27
CA LEU A 631 7.10 -15.43 22.92
C LEU A 631 6.11 -15.79 24.02
N LEU A 632 6.30 -16.92 24.71
CA LEU A 632 5.44 -17.37 25.80
C LEU A 632 6.15 -17.17 27.14
N LYS A 633 6.14 -15.93 27.62
CA LYS A 633 6.71 -15.53 28.91
C LYS A 633 5.83 -14.49 29.59
N PRO A 634 5.81 -14.47 30.94
CA PRO A 634 5.19 -13.39 31.68
C PRO A 634 5.82 -12.05 31.30
N ILE A 635 5.00 -11.06 30.99
CA ILE A 635 5.44 -9.71 30.66
C ILE A 635 4.38 -8.71 31.10
N ASP A 636 4.84 -7.55 31.58
CA ASP A 636 3.98 -6.39 31.82
C ASP A 636 4.84 -5.14 31.59
N LYS A 637 4.89 -4.71 30.32
CA LYS A 637 5.77 -3.63 29.89
C LYS A 637 5.09 -2.71 28.88
N THR A 638 5.41 -1.42 29.01
CA THR A 638 5.06 -0.40 28.03
C THR A 638 5.98 -0.49 26.82
N PHE A 639 5.42 -0.26 25.66
CA PHE A 639 6.04 -0.36 24.36
C PHE A 639 5.65 0.85 23.51
N ASP A 640 6.60 1.40 22.75
CA ASP A 640 6.35 2.51 21.82
C ASP A 640 6.72 2.06 20.40
N ASP A 641 5.67 1.81 19.61
CA ASP A 641 5.74 1.34 18.22
C ASP A 641 4.57 1.95 17.45
N TYR A 642 4.83 3.16 16.93
CA TYR A 642 3.83 4.01 16.30
C TYR A 642 2.62 4.30 17.21
N GLY A 643 2.88 4.34 18.51
CA GLY A 643 1.89 4.46 19.56
C GLY A 643 2.39 3.81 20.85
N VAL A 644 2.07 4.44 21.98
CA VAL A 644 2.44 3.92 23.31
C VAL A 644 1.32 3.05 23.84
N GLY A 645 1.64 1.80 24.17
CA GLY A 645 0.72 0.88 24.83
C GLY A 645 1.43 -0.14 25.71
N THR A 646 0.67 -1.01 26.36
CA THR A 646 1.22 -2.05 27.25
C THR A 646 0.91 -3.44 26.69
N ILE A 647 1.90 -4.34 26.76
CA ILE A 647 1.71 -5.77 26.54
C ILE A 647 1.78 -6.45 27.90
N THR A 648 0.70 -7.14 28.27
CA THR A 648 0.60 -7.91 29.51
C THR A 648 0.27 -9.36 29.18
N ILE A 649 1.10 -10.30 29.64
CA ILE A 649 0.87 -11.75 29.67
C ILE A 649 1.23 -12.19 31.09
N THR A 650 0.32 -12.87 31.76
CA THR A 650 0.50 -13.31 33.15
C THR A 650 1.07 -14.72 33.23
N GLU A 651 1.52 -15.12 34.43
CA GLU A 651 1.89 -16.52 34.71
C GLU A 651 0.71 -17.49 34.49
N GLU A 652 -0.52 -17.04 34.76
CA GLU A 652 -1.73 -17.83 34.54
C GLU A 652 -1.99 -18.05 33.05
N ASP A 653 -1.86 -17.00 32.23
CA ASP A 653 -1.99 -17.11 30.77
C ASP A 653 -0.97 -18.10 30.18
N VAL A 654 0.27 -18.05 30.69
CA VAL A 654 1.34 -18.99 30.28
C VAL A 654 0.96 -20.42 30.66
N ALA A 655 0.53 -20.65 31.89
CA ALA A 655 0.14 -21.97 32.36
C ALA A 655 -1.08 -22.52 31.59
N GLU A 656 -2.05 -21.68 31.28
CA GLU A 656 -3.24 -22.05 30.49
C GLU A 656 -2.86 -22.50 29.08
N LEU A 657 -2.01 -21.72 28.39
CA LEU A 657 -1.61 -22.07 27.02
C LEU A 657 -0.76 -23.34 26.99
N ILE A 658 0.09 -23.57 28.00
CA ILE A 658 0.84 -24.82 28.15
C ILE A 658 -0.11 -26.01 28.36
N ASP A 659 -1.11 -25.87 29.23
CA ASP A 659 -2.08 -26.93 29.46
C ASP A 659 -2.92 -27.23 28.21
N TYR A 660 -3.36 -26.19 27.51
CA TYR A 660 -4.09 -26.30 26.25
C TYR A 660 -3.31 -27.08 25.19
N ALA A 661 -2.00 -26.84 25.07
CA ALA A 661 -1.16 -27.45 24.04
C ALA A 661 -0.97 -28.97 24.22
N LYS A 662 -1.15 -29.53 25.43
CA LYS A 662 -0.96 -30.96 25.74
C LYS A 662 -1.85 -31.91 24.93
N LYS A 663 -2.91 -31.39 24.28
CA LYS A 663 -3.75 -32.16 23.36
C LYS A 663 -3.02 -32.55 22.07
N TYR A 664 -1.91 -31.89 21.75
CA TYR A 664 -1.11 -32.12 20.55
C TYR A 664 0.22 -32.84 20.87
N PRO A 665 0.76 -33.64 19.95
CA PRO A 665 2.12 -34.18 20.09
C PRO A 665 3.17 -33.08 19.99
N LYS A 666 4.35 -33.31 20.57
CA LYS A 666 5.52 -32.45 20.35
C LYS A 666 6.02 -32.56 18.90
N PRO A 667 6.65 -31.50 18.35
CA PRO A 667 7.26 -31.55 17.03
C PRO A 667 8.35 -32.61 16.92
N ALA A 668 8.59 -33.08 15.69
CA ALA A 668 9.65 -34.06 15.42
C ALA A 668 11.04 -33.58 15.86
N SER A 669 11.34 -32.29 15.71
CA SER A 669 12.54 -31.65 16.25
C SER A 669 12.23 -30.88 17.54
N PRO A 670 12.97 -31.12 18.64
CA PRO A 670 12.85 -30.32 19.87
C PRO A 670 13.59 -28.97 19.80
N VAL A 671 14.35 -28.71 18.74
CA VAL A 671 15.22 -27.53 18.60
C VAL A 671 14.88 -26.70 17.35
N ILE A 672 13.58 -26.48 17.08
CA ILE A 672 13.15 -25.63 15.94
C ILE A 672 13.75 -24.21 16.05
N TYR A 673 13.92 -23.70 17.27
CA TYR A 673 14.53 -22.39 17.55
C TYR A 673 16.01 -22.26 17.17
N TYR A 674 16.62 -23.31 16.61
CA TYR A 674 17.98 -23.27 16.05
C TYR A 674 18.03 -23.33 14.52
N ILE A 675 16.92 -23.63 13.84
CA ILE A 675 16.93 -23.79 12.39
C ILE A 675 17.31 -22.49 11.68
N SER A 676 18.01 -22.62 10.55
CA SER A 676 18.33 -21.57 9.60
C SER A 676 18.22 -22.13 8.18
N SER A 677 18.25 -21.27 7.15
CA SER A 677 18.25 -21.74 5.77
C SER A 677 19.41 -22.69 5.46
N GLN A 678 20.53 -22.53 6.15
CA GLN A 678 21.71 -23.38 6.00
C GLN A 678 21.53 -24.77 6.62
N SER A 679 20.86 -24.88 7.76
CA SER A 679 20.65 -26.14 8.47
C SER A 679 19.38 -26.88 8.02
N LEU A 680 18.46 -26.22 7.33
CA LEU A 680 17.20 -26.79 6.82
C LEU A 680 17.36 -28.18 6.15
N PRO A 681 18.37 -28.43 5.28
CA PRO A 681 18.57 -29.76 4.70
C PRO A 681 18.83 -30.86 5.74
N ALA A 682 19.50 -30.55 6.86
CA ALA A 682 19.76 -31.52 7.93
C ALA A 682 18.48 -31.86 8.70
N TYR A 683 17.58 -30.89 8.90
CA TYR A 683 16.25 -31.13 9.46
C TYR A 683 15.41 -32.02 8.55
N VAL A 684 15.24 -31.63 7.29
CA VAL A 684 14.39 -32.36 6.32
C VAL A 684 14.84 -33.82 6.17
N LYS A 685 16.15 -34.05 6.14
CA LYS A 685 16.75 -35.39 5.96
C LYS A 685 17.03 -36.11 7.29
N GLN A 686 16.76 -35.46 8.42
CA GLN A 686 17.00 -35.99 9.77
C GLN A 686 18.45 -36.49 9.98
N LEU A 687 19.43 -35.72 9.49
CA LEU A 687 20.84 -36.15 9.49
C LEU A 687 21.51 -35.88 10.84
N PRO A 688 22.21 -36.87 11.43
CA PRO A 688 22.98 -36.63 12.64
C PRO A 688 24.19 -35.74 12.34
N VAL A 689 24.67 -35.02 13.37
CA VAL A 689 25.95 -34.32 13.29
C VAL A 689 27.07 -35.34 13.05
N GLU A 690 27.89 -35.04 12.04
CA GLU A 690 29.15 -35.74 11.79
C GLU A 690 30.29 -34.83 12.21
N GLY A 691 31.28 -35.39 12.89
CA GLY A 691 32.44 -34.63 13.36
C GLY A 691 33.36 -35.49 14.21
N THR A 692 34.58 -35.05 14.40
CA THR A 692 35.54 -35.68 15.31
C THR A 692 36.05 -34.63 16.28
N TYR A 693 35.94 -34.91 17.58
CA TYR A 693 36.40 -34.03 18.66
C TYR A 693 37.83 -33.52 18.38
N GLY A 694 38.02 -32.20 18.51
CA GLY A 694 39.32 -31.55 18.31
C GLY A 694 39.77 -31.39 16.85
N ASN A 695 39.11 -32.00 15.87
CA ASN A 695 39.49 -31.90 14.45
C ASN A 695 38.73 -30.78 13.74
N GLY A 696 39.38 -30.17 12.74
CA GLY A 696 38.77 -29.13 11.90
C GLY A 696 38.45 -27.84 12.64
N ILE A 697 39.19 -27.54 13.71
CA ILE A 697 39.00 -26.38 14.58
C ILE A 697 40.30 -25.58 14.61
N THR A 698 40.20 -24.28 14.39
CA THR A 698 41.32 -23.33 14.45
C THR A 698 41.05 -22.29 15.53
N ASP A 699 41.94 -22.16 16.51
CA ASP A 699 41.92 -21.05 17.48
C ASP A 699 42.47 -19.79 16.81
N ASN A 700 41.67 -18.72 16.78
CA ASN A 700 42.04 -17.46 16.15
C ASN A 700 42.81 -16.51 17.09
N GLY A 701 43.05 -16.91 18.35
CA GLY A 701 43.85 -16.16 19.32
C GLY A 701 43.19 -14.90 19.89
N ASN A 702 41.89 -14.71 19.62
CA ASN A 702 41.11 -13.52 20.02
C ASN A 702 39.78 -13.90 20.71
N GLY A 703 39.71 -15.09 21.30
CA GLY A 703 38.48 -15.61 21.91
C GLY A 703 37.44 -16.04 20.86
N THR A 704 37.89 -16.47 19.69
CA THR A 704 37.05 -17.07 18.64
C THR A 704 37.74 -18.30 18.06
N PHE A 705 36.93 -19.24 17.57
CA PHE A 705 37.37 -20.42 16.84
C PHE A 705 36.72 -20.45 15.46
N THR A 706 37.44 -20.95 14.47
CA THR A 706 36.86 -21.29 13.17
C THR A 706 36.69 -22.80 13.08
N VAL A 707 35.46 -23.25 12.84
CA VAL A 707 35.09 -24.67 12.72
C VAL A 707 34.80 -25.01 11.25
N SER A 708 35.48 -26.01 10.70
CA SER A 708 35.36 -26.41 9.29
C SER A 708 34.19 -27.35 9.04
N HIS A 709 33.36 -27.03 8.04
CA HIS A 709 32.24 -27.88 7.62
C HIS A 709 32.65 -29.11 6.81
N ASN A 710 33.92 -29.22 6.40
CA ASN A 710 34.45 -30.46 5.83
C ASN A 710 34.53 -31.59 6.87
N ILE A 711 34.67 -31.22 8.16
CA ILE A 711 34.73 -32.14 9.29
C ILE A 711 33.40 -32.16 10.03
N TRP A 712 32.87 -30.98 10.37
CA TRP A 712 31.64 -30.82 11.15
C TRP A 712 30.44 -30.60 10.23
N LYS A 713 29.70 -31.66 9.91
CA LYS A 713 28.57 -31.63 8.97
C LYS A 713 27.23 -31.79 9.68
N ASN A 714 26.16 -31.36 9.00
CA ASN A 714 24.78 -31.45 9.47
C ASN A 714 24.56 -30.74 10.83
N VAL A 715 25.41 -29.76 11.14
CA VAL A 715 25.32 -28.95 12.35
C VAL A 715 24.24 -27.90 12.15
N THR A 716 23.39 -27.73 13.16
CA THR A 716 22.41 -26.65 13.19
C THR A 716 23.02 -25.36 13.75
N VAL A 717 23.61 -25.47 14.94
CA VAL A 717 24.28 -24.38 15.66
C VAL A 717 25.48 -24.94 16.42
N PHE A 718 26.37 -24.05 16.82
CA PHE A 718 27.40 -24.31 17.83
C PHE A 718 27.03 -23.62 19.14
N GLU A 719 26.88 -24.38 20.20
CA GLU A 719 26.65 -23.91 21.57
C GLU A 719 28.00 -23.71 22.27
N THR A 720 28.21 -22.54 22.88
CA THR A 720 29.37 -22.27 23.73
C THR A 720 28.94 -22.16 25.18
N TYR A 721 29.60 -22.90 26.05
CA TYR A 721 29.25 -23.02 27.46
C TYR A 721 30.28 -22.36 28.37
N ARG A 722 29.80 -21.90 29.53
CA ARG A 722 30.59 -21.52 30.71
C ARG A 722 30.18 -22.43 31.86
N GLY A 723 30.91 -23.52 32.06
CA GLY A 723 30.49 -24.60 32.94
C GLY A 723 29.23 -25.26 32.38
N GLU A 724 28.13 -25.25 33.12
CA GLU A 724 26.83 -25.76 32.66
C GLU A 724 25.93 -24.69 32.04
N THR A 725 26.31 -23.42 32.12
CA THR A 725 25.53 -22.32 31.56
C THR A 725 25.79 -22.18 30.07
N LEU A 726 24.73 -22.23 29.26
CA LEU A 726 24.80 -21.87 27.84
C LEU A 726 25.04 -20.36 27.75
N ASP A 727 26.20 -19.96 27.24
CA ASP A 727 26.65 -18.56 27.23
C ASP A 727 26.35 -17.88 25.89
N ARG A 728 26.61 -18.60 24.79
CA ARG A 728 26.36 -18.14 23.42
C ARG A 728 25.93 -19.29 22.52
N VAL A 729 25.16 -18.96 21.49
CA VAL A 729 24.79 -19.87 20.41
C VAL A 729 25.13 -19.18 19.09
N THR A 730 25.82 -19.90 18.21
CA THR A 730 26.26 -19.41 16.91
C THR A 730 25.56 -20.19 15.80
N MET A 731 24.91 -19.47 14.88
CA MET A 731 24.32 -20.04 13.68
C MET A 731 25.40 -20.73 12.82
N VAL A 732 25.09 -21.91 12.27
CA VAL A 732 25.98 -22.53 11.29
C VAL A 732 26.20 -21.59 10.09
N GLY A 733 27.47 -21.43 9.69
CA GLY A 733 27.88 -20.54 8.60
C GLY A 733 28.13 -19.08 9.00
N THR A 734 28.07 -18.73 10.29
CA THR A 734 28.45 -17.39 10.78
C THR A 734 29.85 -17.01 10.30
N ASP A 735 29.96 -15.79 9.78
CA ASP A 735 31.20 -15.20 9.24
C ASP A 735 31.89 -16.02 8.13
N SER A 736 31.13 -16.84 7.40
CA SER A 736 31.60 -17.62 6.24
C SER A 736 30.70 -17.36 5.01
N PRO A 737 31.05 -16.40 4.13
CA PRO A 737 30.25 -16.08 2.93
C PRO A 737 29.97 -17.29 2.03
N ASP A 738 30.93 -18.20 1.92
CA ASP A 738 30.84 -19.44 1.13
C ASP A 738 30.25 -20.63 1.91
N ARG A 739 29.89 -20.41 3.18
CA ARG A 739 29.33 -21.41 4.10
C ARG A 739 30.23 -22.64 4.33
N SER A 740 31.54 -22.52 4.10
CA SER A 740 32.51 -23.61 4.28
C SER A 740 32.97 -23.80 5.74
N SER A 741 32.70 -22.82 6.60
CA SER A 741 33.08 -22.82 8.01
C SER A 741 32.10 -22.04 8.87
N THR A 742 32.31 -22.06 10.20
CA THR A 742 31.61 -21.19 11.16
C THR A 742 32.63 -20.55 12.09
N LEU A 743 32.56 -19.23 12.25
CA LEU A 743 33.26 -18.53 13.33
C LEU A 743 32.42 -18.60 14.62
N VAL A 744 32.93 -19.28 15.63
CA VAL A 744 32.30 -19.48 16.94
C VAL A 744 33.01 -18.64 17.99
N ARG A 745 32.26 -17.88 18.79
CA ARG A 745 32.85 -17.11 19.89
C ARG A 745 33.07 -17.96 21.12
N TYR A 746 34.25 -17.80 21.71
CA TYR A 746 34.70 -18.50 22.91
C TYR A 746 35.29 -17.48 23.90
N PRO A 747 34.43 -16.67 24.54
CA PRO A 747 34.86 -15.62 25.45
C PRO A 747 35.62 -16.18 26.66
N ALA A 748 36.35 -15.30 27.35
CA ALA A 748 37.10 -15.69 28.54
C ALA A 748 36.19 -16.35 29.59
N GLY A 749 36.60 -17.54 30.04
CA GLY A 749 35.86 -18.39 30.98
C GLY A 749 34.96 -19.44 30.35
N SER A 750 34.84 -19.49 29.01
CA SER A 750 34.17 -20.60 28.33
C SER A 750 34.91 -21.93 28.55
N THR A 751 34.14 -23.02 28.63
CA THR A 751 34.63 -24.37 28.96
C THR A 751 34.56 -25.36 27.81
N ARG A 752 33.56 -25.23 26.92
CA ARG A 752 33.39 -26.10 25.76
C ARG A 752 32.59 -25.48 24.63
N ILE A 753 32.76 -26.04 23.43
CA ILE A 753 31.92 -25.85 22.26
C ILE A 753 31.25 -27.19 21.94
N GLU A 754 29.94 -27.17 21.71
CA GLU A 754 29.18 -28.35 21.29
C GLU A 754 28.44 -28.06 19.97
N ALA A 755 28.46 -29.02 19.05
CA ALA A 755 27.67 -29.00 17.82
C ALA A 755 26.31 -29.66 18.08
N VAL A 756 25.23 -29.00 17.65
CA VAL A 756 23.86 -29.47 17.86
C VAL A 756 23.28 -30.01 16.56
N ALA A 757 22.72 -31.22 16.61
CA ALA A 757 21.98 -31.84 15.52
C ALA A 757 20.50 -31.41 15.50
N TRP A 758 19.79 -31.71 14.41
CA TRP A 758 18.36 -31.40 14.24
C TRP A 758 17.46 -31.97 15.35
N ASP A 759 17.85 -33.09 15.96
CA ASP A 759 17.13 -33.77 17.04
C ASP A 759 17.51 -33.24 18.45
N GLY A 760 18.37 -32.22 18.50
CA GLY A 760 18.89 -31.65 19.74
C GLY A 760 20.03 -32.46 20.37
N LYS A 761 20.60 -33.46 19.70
CA LYS A 761 21.78 -34.17 20.22
C LYS A 761 23.03 -33.28 20.14
N ARG A 762 23.73 -33.14 21.27
CA ARG A 762 24.99 -32.39 21.39
C ARG A 762 26.20 -33.30 21.20
N THR A 763 27.12 -32.88 20.35
CA THR A 763 28.42 -33.52 20.13
C THR A 763 29.54 -32.56 20.52
N LEU A 764 30.43 -32.98 21.42
CA LEU A 764 31.53 -32.15 21.91
C LEU A 764 32.53 -31.86 20.77
N VAL A 765 32.74 -30.58 20.48
CA VAL A 765 33.64 -30.08 19.43
C VAL A 765 35.01 -29.79 20.01
N TYR A 766 35.03 -29.01 21.10
CA TYR A 766 36.25 -28.52 21.76
C TYR A 766 36.01 -28.35 23.27
N GLY A 767 37.07 -28.46 24.06
CA GLY A 767 37.03 -28.24 25.51
C GLY A 767 36.56 -29.45 26.31
N THR A 768 36.01 -29.22 27.50
CA THR A 768 35.61 -30.28 28.44
C THR A 768 34.23 -30.02 29.04
N ARG A 769 33.46 -31.10 29.21
CA ARG A 769 32.19 -31.08 29.96
C ARG A 769 32.43 -30.87 31.44
#